data_AF-A0A7C5EH08-F1
#
_entry.id   AF-A0A7C5EH08-F1
#
_cell.length_a   1.000
_cell.length_b   1.000
_cell.length_c   1.000
_cell.angle_alpha   90.00
_cell.angle_beta   90.00
_cell.angle_gamma   90.00
#
_symmetry.space_group_name_H-M   'P 1'
#
loop_
_entity.id
_entity.type
_entity.pdbx_description
1 polymer ?
#
loop_
_entity_poly.entity_id
_entity_poly.type
_entity_poly.pdbx_seq_one_letter_code
_entity_poly.pdbx_strand_id
1 'polypeptide(L)'
;MKLFWLVVLQMAIAFPCAAAVRTWGGSANGNWFVPANWVEGAVPADSDEVKVESGSILLTNSTANLGSFSITNATVTFTNWSTALWATNVSIFSGGKLQAVVCFTNYDVGNSNRVVIRCSNLTITAGGQINVSSNGFAGGRNGYVPFHGSGPGGGQSVTYGGGGSYGGRGGVGGYAGGSPQPGPTYGTAELPVSPGSGGGGGNAFGGNGGGAIWIEADGDVTVDGLVLANGGMGSGDQSAGGSGGGVYIQCRSIRGSGWIRADGGDRGGNSGGGGGGRIAIVVNEAAQAAVTPKPTFRCSARGGVGYDPGAPGTIYFSSAELLSGVMEHTGYLVIPGFTSWAPESLAISNGWMAFPDGFQLRVTNDLVVVSNATLWLTNTASLEVGRNLVLSNGGLLLVKSAATNGSTSYGCLLAVTGTVWIGTNSSLWLGSEPTNGGSVKLAARCVSIAGGGKIDASELGFSQGVSNHMNGFGPGGGYRGDNSGGGGGYGGVGGKGNHANSYPGTNYGSAVLPLMPGSGGGDWRANYKTSGNGGGLVWIEATETVLIEGRVLANGGSPGGYQAGGSGGGIMISAPVIAGRYGMIMANGGKGGAESGGGGGGRVALRDWKTNQFDGTITVSGGDLGSGTATAGSNGTIYVARDESYPFTLSVKGYPQRRGTCEPFDYGAYAMTSGAVLTNNAERFTETSGLLRYACYGWRLTNDSGAEVSSGSSTQAVFTMTENLTLTWLWTNQFYLSVTAGPNGSLVQDMSGWYTNGQQVSVAATADPGYVFIAWSGPGVPVGHNTDNPILLTMDQGRVLQANFASSTPQARSWNGTNFWLSPANWTPAGLPGPSDPVTIQSGICSLADPTTVGSLTVAGGATLLFTNWLASLS
;
A
#
# COMPACT_ATOMS: atom_id res chain seq x y z
N MET A 1 69.08 -42.79 -14.83
CA MET A 1 67.80 -42.51 -14.13
C MET A 1 68.12 -41.53 -13.02
N LYS A 2 67.25 -40.53 -12.83
CA LYS A 2 67.53 -39.14 -12.38
C LYS A 2 68.37 -38.95 -11.10
N LEU A 3 69.31 -38.01 -11.22
CA LEU A 3 70.15 -37.39 -10.20
C LEU A 3 69.38 -36.25 -9.51
N PHE A 4 69.56 -36.13 -8.19
CA PHE A 4 69.07 -35.03 -7.35
C PHE A 4 69.67 -33.69 -7.79
N TRP A 5 68.83 -32.65 -7.92
CA TRP A 5 69.24 -31.25 -7.87
C TRP A 5 68.33 -30.48 -6.92
N LEU A 6 69.01 -29.85 -5.96
CA LEU A 6 68.54 -28.92 -4.95
C LEU A 6 68.04 -27.64 -5.64
N VAL A 7 66.81 -27.21 -5.38
CA VAL A 7 66.37 -25.83 -5.65
C VAL A 7 66.18 -25.14 -4.31
N VAL A 8 67.03 -24.16 -4.07
CA VAL A 8 67.01 -23.23 -2.94
C VAL A 8 65.71 -22.42 -3.02
N LEU A 9 64.79 -22.67 -2.09
CA LEU A 9 63.68 -21.75 -1.84
C LEU A 9 64.25 -20.58 -1.03
N GLN A 10 64.55 -19.48 -1.71
CA GLN A 10 64.94 -18.23 -1.09
C GLN A 10 63.71 -17.67 -0.36
N MET A 11 63.57 -18.04 0.91
CA MET A 11 62.64 -17.43 1.84
C MET A 11 63.12 -15.99 2.06
N ALA A 12 62.58 -15.06 1.29
CA ALA A 12 62.70 -13.64 1.60
C ALA A 12 61.96 -13.43 2.92
N ILE A 13 62.71 -13.46 4.03
CA ILE A 13 62.26 -12.89 5.30
C ILE A 13 62.10 -11.40 5.01
N ALA A 14 60.88 -10.99 4.67
CA ALA A 14 60.49 -9.60 4.73
C ALA A 14 60.63 -9.19 6.20
N PHE A 15 61.76 -8.56 6.53
CA PHE A 15 61.85 -7.77 7.75
C PHE A 15 60.64 -6.83 7.73
N PRO A 16 59.84 -6.74 8.81
CA PRO A 16 58.83 -5.69 8.88
C PRO A 16 59.60 -4.37 8.73
N CYS A 17 59.41 -3.72 7.58
CA CYS A 17 59.82 -2.35 7.37
C CYS A 17 59.16 -1.58 8.52
N ALA A 18 59.98 -0.95 9.38
CA ALA A 18 59.45 -0.19 10.50
C ALA A 18 58.42 0.82 9.97
N ALA A 19 57.24 0.84 10.58
CA ALA A 19 56.18 1.79 10.25
C ALA A 19 56.75 3.21 10.26
N ALA A 20 56.74 3.90 9.12
CA ALA A 20 57.20 5.27 9.01
C ALA A 20 56.03 6.24 9.16
N VAL A 21 56.30 7.43 9.69
CA VAL A 21 55.34 8.53 9.64
C VAL A 21 55.46 9.21 8.28
N ARG A 22 54.32 9.43 7.62
CA ARG A 22 54.19 10.06 6.31
C ARG A 22 53.28 11.27 6.42
N THR A 23 53.81 12.44 6.07
CA THR A 23 53.11 13.71 6.19
C THR A 23 52.85 14.27 4.81
N TRP A 24 51.60 14.63 4.53
CA TRP A 24 51.25 15.27 3.27
C TRP A 24 51.80 16.70 3.22
N GLY A 25 52.67 16.99 2.25
CA GLY A 25 53.22 18.32 1.99
C GLY A 25 52.61 19.01 0.75
N GLY A 26 52.14 18.24 -0.23
CA GLY A 26 51.45 18.77 -1.43
C GLY A 26 52.32 19.63 -2.36
N SER A 27 53.65 19.45 -2.35
CA SER A 27 54.62 20.33 -3.02
C SER A 27 54.64 20.28 -4.56
N ALA A 28 54.07 19.25 -5.21
CA ALA A 28 54.08 19.13 -6.66
C ALA A 28 52.67 19.24 -7.28
N ASN A 29 51.75 18.37 -6.87
CA ASN A 29 50.35 18.38 -7.29
C ASN A 29 49.45 17.71 -6.22
N GLY A 30 48.16 17.51 -6.52
CA GLY A 30 47.25 16.84 -5.58
C GLY A 30 47.34 15.31 -5.54
N ASN A 31 48.13 14.65 -6.38
CA ASN A 31 48.08 13.19 -6.54
C ASN A 31 48.77 12.44 -5.38
N TRP A 32 48.01 11.57 -4.69
CA TRP A 32 48.51 10.73 -3.59
C TRP A 32 49.78 9.93 -3.94
N PHE A 33 49.89 9.45 -5.18
CA PHE A 33 50.92 8.49 -5.60
C PHE A 33 52.20 9.15 -6.14
N VAL A 34 52.37 10.45 -5.95
CA VAL A 34 53.59 11.16 -6.33
C VAL A 34 54.47 11.33 -5.09
N PRO A 35 55.67 10.72 -5.04
CA PRO A 35 56.57 10.80 -3.88
C PRO A 35 56.90 12.22 -3.43
N ALA A 36 57.02 13.15 -4.38
CA ALA A 36 57.33 14.56 -4.12
C ALA A 36 56.21 15.35 -3.42
N ASN A 37 55.01 14.78 -3.25
CA ASN A 37 53.95 15.39 -2.45
C ASN A 37 54.02 15.02 -0.97
N TRP A 38 54.87 14.07 -0.59
CA TRP A 38 55.09 13.64 0.78
C TRP A 38 56.36 14.30 1.32
N VAL A 39 56.29 14.82 2.55
CA VAL A 39 57.42 15.52 3.20
C VAL A 39 58.67 14.62 3.24
N GLU A 40 58.45 13.32 3.44
CA GLU A 40 59.49 12.30 3.55
C GLU A 40 59.96 11.77 2.18
N GLY A 41 59.45 12.34 1.07
CA GLY A 41 59.87 12.01 -0.29
C GLY A 41 59.47 10.61 -0.78
N ALA A 42 58.52 9.95 -0.12
CA ALA A 42 58.05 8.61 -0.47
C ALA A 42 56.55 8.46 -0.23
N VAL A 43 55.88 7.73 -1.13
CA VAL A 43 54.47 7.38 -1.00
C VAL A 43 54.28 6.41 0.17
N PRO A 44 53.21 6.54 0.99
CA PRO A 44 52.93 5.64 2.10
C PRO A 44 52.87 4.17 1.68
N ALA A 45 53.55 3.33 2.46
CA ALA A 45 53.57 1.87 2.31
C ALA A 45 52.73 1.19 3.41
N ASP A 46 52.71 -0.15 3.39
CA ASP A 46 51.99 -0.93 4.40
C ASP A 46 52.51 -0.60 5.81
N SER A 47 51.58 -0.51 6.77
CA SER A 47 51.82 -0.16 8.18
C SER A 47 52.27 1.28 8.45
N ASP A 48 52.50 2.13 7.45
CA ASP A 48 52.87 3.54 7.68
C ASP A 48 51.76 4.32 8.40
N GLU A 49 52.15 5.31 9.21
CA GLU A 49 51.24 6.28 9.82
C GLU A 49 51.10 7.50 8.92
N VAL A 50 49.90 7.81 8.46
CA VAL A 50 49.65 8.90 7.52
C VAL A 50 48.95 10.07 8.20
N LYS A 51 49.50 11.27 8.00
CA LYS A 51 48.97 12.55 8.49
C LYS A 51 48.73 13.52 7.35
N VAL A 52 47.49 13.99 7.23
CA VAL A 52 47.06 14.98 6.24
C VAL A 52 46.46 16.18 6.96
N GLU A 53 47.24 17.25 7.08
CA GLU A 53 46.89 18.41 7.91
C GLU A 53 46.43 19.63 7.11
N SER A 54 46.65 19.63 5.81
CA SER A 54 46.15 20.64 4.87
C SER A 54 46.16 20.13 3.43
N GLY A 55 45.50 20.87 2.54
CA GLY A 55 45.58 20.65 1.09
C GLY A 55 44.40 19.90 0.47
N SER A 56 44.49 19.70 -0.84
CA SER A 56 43.51 18.98 -1.66
C SER A 56 44.21 17.81 -2.35
N ILE A 57 43.77 16.60 -2.03
CA ILE A 57 44.41 15.35 -2.39
C ILE A 57 43.49 14.57 -3.32
N LEU A 58 44.05 13.99 -4.37
CA LEU A 58 43.39 13.12 -5.33
C LEU A 58 43.88 11.69 -5.12
N LEU A 59 42.96 10.81 -4.75
CA LEU A 59 43.19 9.38 -4.59
C LEU A 59 42.62 8.64 -5.79
N THR A 60 43.50 8.23 -6.71
CA THR A 60 43.11 7.59 -7.98
C THR A 60 43.10 6.07 -7.93
N ASN A 61 43.76 5.48 -6.93
CA ASN A 61 43.94 4.04 -6.75
C ASN A 61 43.85 3.75 -5.25
N SER A 62 43.65 2.49 -4.89
CA SER A 62 43.62 2.09 -3.48
C SER A 62 44.98 2.34 -2.80
N THR A 63 44.95 2.76 -1.54
CA THR A 63 46.16 2.90 -0.73
C THR A 63 46.75 1.52 -0.37
N ALA A 64 48.02 1.52 0.06
CA ALA A 64 48.58 0.43 0.86
C ALA A 64 47.77 0.25 2.17
N ASN A 65 47.96 -0.87 2.89
CA ASN A 65 47.28 -1.10 4.16
C ASN A 65 47.99 -0.34 5.28
N LEU A 66 47.58 0.92 5.50
CA LEU A 66 48.25 1.84 6.41
C LEU A 66 48.10 1.41 7.88
N GLY A 67 49.08 1.76 8.72
CA GLY A 67 48.97 1.59 10.18
C GLY A 67 47.98 2.58 10.78
N SER A 68 47.98 3.81 10.28
CA SER A 68 46.93 4.79 10.58
C SER A 68 46.77 5.81 9.46
N PHE A 69 45.59 6.42 9.39
CA PHE A 69 45.30 7.57 8.55
C PHE A 69 44.57 8.61 9.38
N SER A 70 45.12 9.82 9.42
CA SER A 70 44.51 10.97 10.08
C SER A 70 44.41 12.16 9.12
N ILE A 71 43.24 12.81 9.12
CA ILE A 71 42.99 13.98 8.29
C ILE A 71 42.36 15.12 9.10
N THR A 72 42.88 16.33 8.95
CA THR A 72 42.35 17.57 9.51
C THR A 72 42.55 18.71 8.51
N ASN A 73 41.62 19.68 8.45
CA ASN A 73 41.70 20.87 7.56
C ASN A 73 42.11 20.59 6.10
N ALA A 74 41.77 19.41 5.57
CA ALA A 74 42.19 18.95 4.26
C ALA A 74 41.07 18.14 3.60
N THR A 75 41.14 18.00 2.28
CA THR A 75 40.18 17.21 1.50
C THR A 75 40.87 16.11 0.71
N VAL A 76 40.42 14.86 0.86
CA VAL A 76 40.79 13.74 -0.02
C VAL A 76 39.62 13.42 -0.94
N THR A 77 39.87 13.44 -2.24
CA THR A 77 38.90 13.16 -3.30
C THR A 77 39.19 11.82 -3.95
N PHE A 78 38.26 10.88 -3.85
CA PHE A 78 38.32 9.57 -4.45
C PHE A 78 37.87 9.64 -5.92
N THR A 79 38.61 8.99 -6.82
CA THR A 79 38.16 8.70 -8.20
C THR A 79 38.12 7.19 -8.43
N ASN A 80 37.36 6.73 -9.42
CA ASN A 80 37.16 5.32 -9.78
C ASN A 80 36.34 4.51 -8.78
N TRP A 81 35.52 3.58 -9.27
CA TRP A 81 34.56 2.83 -8.44
C TRP A 81 35.22 1.94 -7.39
N SER A 82 36.40 1.40 -7.69
CA SER A 82 37.12 0.42 -6.87
C SER A 82 38.17 1.00 -5.92
N THR A 83 38.42 2.31 -5.96
CA THR A 83 39.42 2.96 -5.09
C THR A 83 38.99 2.92 -3.63
N ALA A 84 39.86 2.38 -2.78
CA ALA A 84 39.63 2.26 -1.34
C ALA A 84 40.79 2.81 -0.51
N LEU A 85 40.45 3.48 0.59
CA LEU A 85 41.39 3.80 1.66
C LEU A 85 41.46 2.59 2.60
N TRP A 86 42.64 1.98 2.69
CA TRP A 86 42.97 0.90 3.60
C TRP A 86 43.82 1.43 4.75
N ALA A 87 43.37 1.27 5.99
CA ALA A 87 44.17 1.62 7.17
C ALA A 87 43.67 0.88 8.41
N THR A 88 44.54 0.52 9.35
CA THR A 88 44.10 -0.07 10.63
C THR A 88 43.22 0.91 11.41
N ASN A 89 43.64 2.16 11.53
CA ASN A 89 42.86 3.23 12.19
C ASN A 89 42.65 4.42 11.26
N VAL A 90 41.41 4.86 11.09
CA VAL A 90 41.03 6.04 10.30
C VAL A 90 40.43 7.08 11.23
N SER A 91 41.00 8.29 11.25
CA SER A 91 40.51 9.42 12.05
C SER A 91 40.27 10.65 11.19
N ILE A 92 39.03 11.13 11.17
CA ILE A 92 38.61 12.34 10.46
C ILE A 92 38.32 13.42 11.52
N PHE A 93 39.26 14.35 11.64
CA PHE A 93 39.20 15.47 12.57
C PHE A 93 38.46 16.66 11.97
N SER A 94 38.23 17.69 12.78
CA SER A 94 37.58 18.93 12.35
C SER A 94 38.23 19.51 11.09
N GLY A 95 37.41 19.89 10.10
CA GLY A 95 37.88 20.39 8.81
C GLY A 95 38.44 19.33 7.86
N GLY A 96 38.62 18.08 8.31
CA GLY A 96 38.94 16.94 7.46
C GLY A 96 37.73 16.47 6.65
N LYS A 97 37.90 16.30 5.34
CA LYS A 97 36.84 15.88 4.42
C LYS A 97 37.30 14.74 3.50
N LEU A 98 36.54 13.64 3.48
CA LEU A 98 36.62 12.65 2.42
C LEU A 98 35.45 12.85 1.46
N GLN A 99 35.71 12.89 0.15
CA GLN A 99 34.68 13.09 -0.88
C GLN A 99 34.98 12.26 -2.13
N ALA A 100 34.04 12.24 -3.07
CA ALA A 100 34.23 11.66 -4.40
C ALA A 100 34.29 12.76 -5.47
N VAL A 101 34.56 12.41 -6.72
CA VAL A 101 34.52 13.35 -7.87
C VAL A 101 33.10 13.88 -8.14
N VAL A 102 33.00 14.87 -9.03
CA VAL A 102 31.73 15.48 -9.46
C VAL A 102 30.79 14.47 -10.13
N CYS A 103 29.49 14.77 -10.14
CA CYS A 103 28.43 13.94 -10.73
C CYS A 103 28.76 13.41 -12.15
N PHE A 104 28.14 12.29 -12.52
CA PHE A 104 28.38 11.60 -13.79
C PHE A 104 27.09 11.26 -14.53
N THR A 105 27.14 11.17 -15.84
CA THR A 105 26.01 10.81 -16.71
C THR A 105 25.97 9.30 -16.98
N ASN A 106 24.92 8.83 -17.65
CA ASN A 106 24.84 7.46 -18.14
C ASN A 106 25.91 7.12 -19.21
N TYR A 107 26.62 8.13 -19.74
CA TYR A 107 27.59 7.98 -20.83
C TYR A 107 29.05 8.01 -20.35
N ASP A 108 29.28 8.38 -19.10
CA ASP A 108 30.63 8.50 -18.54
C ASP A 108 31.16 7.12 -18.11
N VAL A 109 31.55 6.32 -19.08
CA VAL A 109 32.20 5.02 -18.86
C VAL A 109 33.53 5.21 -18.10
N GLY A 110 33.59 4.69 -16.87
CA GLY A 110 34.78 4.72 -16.02
C GLY A 110 34.75 5.78 -14.92
N ASN A 111 33.84 6.75 -14.97
CA ASN A 111 33.64 7.69 -13.86
C ASN A 111 32.69 7.08 -12.82
N SER A 112 33.09 7.15 -11.55
CA SER A 112 32.32 6.66 -10.43
C SER A 112 32.65 7.45 -9.18
N ASN A 113 31.60 7.72 -8.41
CA ASN A 113 31.65 8.61 -7.26
C ASN A 113 31.25 7.89 -5.98
N ARG A 114 32.19 7.08 -5.50
CA ARG A 114 32.06 6.36 -4.25
C ARG A 114 33.26 6.61 -3.35
N VAL A 115 33.03 6.77 -2.06
CA VAL A 115 34.06 6.69 -1.03
C VAL A 115 34.03 5.30 -0.43
N VAL A 116 35.16 4.58 -0.47
CA VAL A 116 35.31 3.25 0.16
C VAL A 116 36.40 3.33 1.23
N ILE A 117 36.05 2.92 2.45
CA ILE A 117 36.98 2.87 3.58
C ILE A 117 36.99 1.45 4.12
N ARG A 118 38.18 0.86 4.26
CA ARG A 118 38.40 -0.44 4.89
C ARG A 118 39.38 -0.29 6.03
N CYS A 119 38.94 -0.61 7.23
CA CYS A 119 39.73 -0.37 8.43
C CYS A 119 39.43 -1.33 9.57
N SER A 120 40.22 -1.26 10.64
CA SER A 120 39.80 -1.86 11.91
C SER A 120 38.93 -0.89 12.69
N ASN A 121 39.34 0.37 12.86
CA ASN A 121 38.53 1.38 13.57
C ASN A 121 38.40 2.67 12.75
N LEU A 122 37.20 3.27 12.81
CA LEU A 122 36.91 4.56 12.19
C LEU A 122 36.37 5.54 13.23
N THR A 123 36.97 6.72 13.31
CA THR A 123 36.48 7.83 14.12
C THR A 123 36.25 9.06 13.25
N ILE A 124 35.02 9.56 13.24
CA ILE A 124 34.63 10.83 12.61
C ILE A 124 34.24 11.77 13.73
N THR A 125 35.14 12.67 14.10
CA THR A 125 34.90 13.63 15.19
C THR A 125 33.98 14.77 14.75
N ALA A 126 33.46 15.54 15.71
CA ALA A 126 32.72 16.76 15.41
C ALA A 126 33.52 17.69 14.50
N GLY A 127 32.90 18.14 13.39
CA GLY A 127 33.53 18.94 12.35
C GLY A 127 34.23 18.13 11.24
N GLY A 128 34.49 16.84 11.44
CA GLY A 128 34.99 15.92 10.40
C GLY A 128 33.87 15.39 9.52
N GLN A 129 34.16 15.13 8.23
CA GLN A 129 33.14 14.77 7.25
C GLN A 129 33.56 13.69 6.25
N ILE A 130 32.62 12.81 5.92
CA ILE A 130 32.58 12.08 4.65
C ILE A 130 31.39 12.65 3.88
N ASN A 131 31.63 13.29 2.73
CA ASN A 131 30.60 14.03 2.02
C ASN A 131 30.68 13.80 0.50
N VAL A 132 29.70 13.05 0.00
CA VAL A 132 29.46 12.77 -1.42
C VAL A 132 28.10 13.34 -1.87
N SER A 133 27.61 14.38 -1.21
CA SER A 133 26.33 15.01 -1.57
C SER A 133 26.39 15.67 -2.94
N SER A 134 25.39 15.43 -3.79
CA SER A 134 25.32 15.86 -5.20
C SER A 134 26.38 15.25 -6.11
N ASN A 135 27.09 14.21 -5.67
CA ASN A 135 28.13 13.52 -6.44
C ASN A 135 27.61 12.23 -7.10
N GLY A 136 26.30 11.98 -7.13
CA GLY A 136 25.71 10.81 -7.79
C GLY A 136 25.54 11.01 -9.30
N PHE A 137 24.47 10.45 -9.85
CA PHE A 137 24.14 10.66 -11.27
C PHE A 137 23.70 12.11 -11.54
N ALA A 138 24.10 12.66 -12.68
CA ALA A 138 23.82 14.03 -13.06
C ALA A 138 22.33 14.28 -13.37
N GLY A 139 21.83 15.46 -13.03
CA GLY A 139 20.50 15.91 -13.42
C GLY A 139 20.38 16.19 -14.92
N GLY A 140 19.16 16.08 -15.44
CA GLY A 140 18.86 16.29 -16.86
C GLY A 140 18.36 17.69 -17.17
N ARG A 141 18.31 18.05 -18.46
CA ARG A 141 17.73 19.31 -18.94
C ARG A 141 17.03 19.12 -20.28
N ASN A 142 15.84 19.68 -20.40
CA ASN A 142 15.08 19.66 -21.64
C ASN A 142 15.89 20.30 -22.78
N GLY A 143 16.06 19.57 -23.88
CA GLY A 143 16.79 20.00 -25.07
C GLY A 143 18.31 19.87 -25.00
N TYR A 144 18.88 19.35 -23.90
CA TYR A 144 20.33 19.18 -23.71
C TYR A 144 20.66 17.76 -23.27
N VAL A 145 21.81 17.21 -23.63
CA VAL A 145 22.26 15.89 -23.13
C VAL A 145 22.92 16.04 -21.75
N PRO A 146 22.60 15.20 -20.74
CA PRO A 146 21.54 14.18 -20.78
C PRO A 146 20.15 14.83 -20.72
N PHE A 147 19.26 14.39 -21.61
CA PHE A 147 17.92 14.97 -21.73
C PHE A 147 17.15 14.77 -20.44
N HIS A 148 17.06 13.53 -19.96
CA HIS A 148 16.49 13.18 -18.66
C HIS A 148 17.57 13.11 -17.56
N GLY A 149 17.14 13.09 -16.29
CA GLY A 149 18.04 12.77 -15.19
C GLY A 149 18.74 11.43 -15.44
N SER A 150 20.04 11.36 -15.15
CA SER A 150 20.81 10.13 -15.29
C SER A 150 20.55 9.17 -14.12
N GLY A 151 20.89 7.89 -14.31
CA GLY A 151 20.69 6.81 -13.33
C GLY A 151 19.40 6.02 -13.50
N PRO A 152 19.28 4.83 -12.88
CA PRO A 152 18.12 3.93 -13.05
C PRO A 152 16.78 4.54 -12.61
N GLY A 153 16.80 5.51 -11.70
CA GLY A 153 15.65 6.25 -11.20
C GLY A 153 15.59 7.69 -11.71
N GLY A 154 16.23 8.00 -12.84
CA GLY A 154 16.31 9.34 -13.41
C GLY A 154 14.94 9.99 -13.63
N GLY A 155 14.81 11.25 -13.23
CA GLY A 155 13.58 12.02 -13.42
C GLY A 155 13.36 12.46 -14.87
N GLN A 156 12.12 12.44 -15.35
CA GLN A 156 11.79 12.94 -16.69
C GLN A 156 11.96 14.46 -16.79
N SER A 157 12.66 14.90 -17.84
CA SER A 157 12.85 16.31 -18.18
C SER A 157 11.81 16.78 -19.19
N VAL A 158 10.99 17.72 -18.73
CA VAL A 158 10.00 18.49 -19.50
C VAL A 158 9.91 19.86 -18.82
N THR A 159 8.93 20.69 -19.18
CA THR A 159 8.72 22.02 -18.57
C THR A 159 8.67 22.03 -17.04
N TYR A 160 8.20 20.97 -16.37
CA TYR A 160 8.29 20.81 -14.91
C TYR A 160 8.84 19.42 -14.59
N GLY A 161 10.14 19.24 -14.43
CA GLY A 161 10.74 17.90 -14.32
C GLY A 161 10.22 17.04 -13.16
N GLY A 162 10.27 15.72 -13.33
CA GLY A 162 10.07 14.74 -12.25
C GLY A 162 11.32 14.59 -11.38
N GLY A 163 11.13 14.32 -10.09
CA GLY A 163 12.23 14.08 -9.15
C GLY A 163 12.98 12.78 -9.43
N GLY A 164 14.27 12.75 -9.11
CA GLY A 164 15.06 11.50 -9.14
C GLY A 164 14.59 10.53 -8.05
N SER A 165 14.73 9.22 -8.29
CA SER A 165 14.37 8.15 -7.34
C SER A 165 15.58 7.30 -6.95
N TYR A 166 15.64 6.81 -5.71
CA TYR A 166 16.53 5.71 -5.32
C TYR A 166 15.89 4.82 -4.24
N GLY A 167 16.00 5.21 -2.96
CA GLY A 167 15.37 4.51 -1.84
C GLY A 167 13.89 4.86 -1.69
N GLY A 168 13.57 6.13 -1.85
CA GLY A 168 12.22 6.66 -2.02
C GLY A 168 11.96 7.05 -3.47
N ARG A 169 10.69 7.02 -3.87
CA ARG A 169 10.23 7.50 -5.18
C ARG A 169 10.30 9.03 -5.22
N GLY A 170 10.83 9.59 -6.30
CA GLY A 170 10.78 11.04 -6.55
C GLY A 170 9.33 11.54 -6.68
N GLY A 171 9.15 12.84 -6.51
CA GLY A 171 7.87 13.52 -6.72
C GLY A 171 7.57 13.75 -8.20
N VAL A 172 6.29 13.89 -8.53
CA VAL A 172 5.80 14.28 -9.86
C VAL A 172 5.89 15.81 -10.01
N GLY A 173 6.25 16.28 -11.21
CA GLY A 173 6.24 17.71 -11.55
C GLY A 173 4.85 18.22 -11.95
N GLY A 174 4.62 19.53 -11.80
CA GLY A 174 3.34 20.18 -12.07
C GLY A 174 2.88 20.15 -13.54
N TYR A 175 1.60 20.47 -13.78
CA TYR A 175 0.94 20.32 -15.09
C TYR A 175 1.23 21.47 -16.06
N ALA A 176 1.91 21.17 -17.17
CA ALA A 176 1.79 21.87 -18.46
C ALA A 176 2.13 20.91 -19.61
N GLY A 177 1.15 20.11 -20.07
CA GLY A 177 1.28 19.21 -21.23
C GLY A 177 1.54 17.72 -20.94
N GLY A 178 1.54 17.30 -19.67
CA GLY A 178 1.71 15.91 -19.20
C GLY A 178 2.13 15.89 -17.72
N SER A 179 1.96 14.75 -17.02
CA SER A 179 2.45 14.56 -15.64
C SER A 179 3.78 13.81 -15.69
N PRO A 180 4.94 14.50 -15.74
CA PRO A 180 6.23 13.86 -15.87
C PRO A 180 6.51 12.97 -14.67
N GLN A 181 6.73 11.69 -14.96
CA GLN A 181 6.82 10.67 -13.93
C GLN A 181 8.26 10.62 -13.37
N PRO A 182 8.40 10.45 -12.05
CA PRO A 182 9.66 10.02 -11.45
C PRO A 182 10.03 8.62 -11.95
N GLY A 183 11.32 8.33 -12.06
CA GLY A 183 11.80 6.97 -12.34
C GLY A 183 11.49 5.97 -11.20
N PRO A 184 11.68 4.66 -11.41
CA PRO A 184 11.49 3.66 -10.36
C PRO A 184 12.55 3.79 -9.25
N THR A 185 12.24 3.30 -8.05
CA THR A 185 13.24 3.02 -7.01
C THR A 185 14.10 1.81 -7.39
N TYR A 186 15.35 1.75 -6.91
CA TYR A 186 16.27 0.63 -7.19
C TYR A 186 17.20 0.34 -6.01
N GLY A 187 17.97 -0.75 -6.11
CA GLY A 187 18.83 -1.26 -5.03
C GLY A 187 18.04 -1.91 -3.89
N THR A 188 18.76 -2.40 -2.89
CA THR A 188 18.19 -3.04 -1.69
C THR A 188 18.48 -2.20 -0.43
N ALA A 189 17.68 -2.37 0.61
CA ALA A 189 17.86 -1.63 1.86
C ALA A 189 19.07 -2.15 2.66
N GLU A 190 19.36 -3.44 2.56
CA GLU A 190 20.41 -4.17 3.28
C GLU A 190 21.81 -3.83 2.76
N LEU A 191 21.95 -3.49 1.47
CA LEU A 191 23.24 -3.25 0.81
C LEU A 191 23.15 -2.06 -0.17
N PRO A 192 23.00 -0.82 0.32
CA PRO A 192 22.79 0.38 -0.49
C PRO A 192 24.10 0.93 -1.07
N VAL A 193 24.68 0.21 -2.02
CA VAL A 193 26.01 0.52 -2.58
C VAL A 193 25.96 1.34 -3.87
N SER A 194 24.77 1.74 -4.31
CA SER A 194 24.57 2.52 -5.54
C SER A 194 24.41 4.02 -5.24
N PRO A 195 24.90 4.91 -6.13
CA PRO A 195 24.60 6.33 -6.04
C PRO A 195 23.14 6.60 -6.41
N GLY A 196 22.64 7.75 -5.97
CA GLY A 196 21.32 8.28 -6.29
C GLY A 196 21.25 8.82 -7.72
N SER A 197 20.05 8.78 -8.29
CA SER A 197 19.70 9.29 -9.63
C SER A 197 19.46 10.80 -9.66
N GLY A 198 19.72 11.42 -10.81
CA GLY A 198 19.47 12.84 -11.06
C GLY A 198 17.99 13.16 -11.32
N GLY A 199 17.57 14.38 -10.97
CA GLY A 199 16.25 14.92 -11.29
C GLY A 199 16.14 15.38 -12.74
N GLY A 200 14.91 15.47 -13.25
CA GLY A 200 14.62 16.08 -14.55
C GLY A 200 14.61 17.61 -14.49
N GLY A 201 14.82 18.26 -15.63
CA GLY A 201 14.86 19.72 -15.71
C GLY A 201 14.18 20.27 -16.97
N GLY A 202 13.53 21.43 -16.85
CA GLY A 202 13.02 22.22 -17.96
C GLY A 202 14.12 23.12 -18.52
N ASN A 203 14.02 24.42 -18.24
CA ASN A 203 15.00 25.41 -18.68
C ASN A 203 16.34 25.36 -17.91
N ALA A 204 16.34 24.81 -16.69
CA ALA A 204 17.51 24.60 -15.85
C ALA A 204 17.79 23.10 -15.65
N PHE A 205 19.02 22.75 -15.25
CA PHE A 205 19.37 21.37 -14.94
C PHE A 205 18.67 20.91 -13.65
N GLY A 206 18.13 19.70 -13.67
CA GLY A 206 17.70 19.00 -12.46
C GLY A 206 18.86 18.82 -11.48
N GLY A 207 18.52 18.55 -10.22
CA GLY A 207 19.50 18.28 -9.18
C GLY A 207 20.21 16.96 -9.40
N ASN A 208 21.51 16.90 -9.08
CA ASN A 208 22.29 15.67 -9.14
C ASN A 208 21.87 14.73 -8.01
N GLY A 209 21.96 13.42 -8.21
CA GLY A 209 21.78 12.47 -7.12
C GLY A 209 22.92 12.54 -6.10
N GLY A 210 22.74 11.94 -4.92
CA GLY A 210 23.81 11.73 -3.94
C GLY A 210 24.78 10.62 -4.35
N GLY A 211 26.05 10.71 -3.97
CA GLY A 211 27.05 9.67 -4.22
C GLY A 211 26.86 8.43 -3.32
N ALA A 212 27.83 7.52 -3.34
CA ALA A 212 27.83 6.33 -2.49
C ALA A 212 28.95 6.35 -1.43
N ILE A 213 28.66 5.87 -0.23
CA ILE A 213 29.62 5.70 0.87
C ILE A 213 29.60 4.23 1.28
N TRP A 214 30.77 3.60 1.32
CA TRP A 214 30.95 2.21 1.78
C TRP A 214 32.04 2.17 2.84
N ILE A 215 31.67 1.79 4.05
CA ILE A 215 32.57 1.61 5.18
C ILE A 215 32.52 0.15 5.63
N GLU A 216 33.67 -0.52 5.62
CA GLU A 216 33.89 -1.83 6.23
C GLU A 216 34.91 -1.67 7.35
N ALA A 217 34.47 -1.85 8.58
CA ALA A 217 35.32 -1.82 9.77
C ALA A 217 35.28 -3.18 10.48
N ASP A 218 36.43 -3.78 10.78
CA ASP A 218 36.47 -5.02 11.58
C ASP A 218 36.21 -4.78 13.08
N GLY A 219 36.38 -3.53 13.52
CA GLY A 219 36.24 -3.06 14.90
C GLY A 219 35.19 -1.96 15.05
N ASP A 220 35.52 -0.92 15.82
CA ASP A 220 34.55 0.08 16.27
C ASP A 220 34.49 1.30 15.35
N VAL A 221 33.26 1.78 15.13
CA VAL A 221 32.98 3.03 14.40
C VAL A 221 32.41 4.08 15.37
N THR A 222 32.96 5.28 15.34
CA THR A 222 32.42 6.44 16.06
C THR A 222 32.05 7.55 15.09
N VAL A 223 30.79 7.99 15.11
CA VAL A 223 30.28 9.06 14.25
C VAL A 223 29.74 10.22 15.10
N ASP A 224 30.58 11.21 15.35
CA ASP A 224 30.21 12.50 15.95
C ASP A 224 30.19 13.64 14.90
N GLY A 225 30.83 13.42 13.75
CA GLY A 225 30.80 14.31 12.60
C GLY A 225 29.67 14.03 11.61
N LEU A 226 29.94 14.22 10.31
CA LEU A 226 28.94 14.11 9.25
C LEU A 226 29.30 12.99 8.24
N VAL A 227 28.32 12.16 7.89
CA VAL A 227 28.36 11.21 6.78
C VAL A 227 27.22 11.57 5.84
N LEU A 228 27.52 12.14 4.67
CA LEU A 228 26.54 12.81 3.80
C LEU A 228 26.56 12.27 2.37
N ALA A 229 25.41 11.80 1.91
CA ALA A 229 25.13 11.33 0.54
C ALA A 229 23.83 11.96 0.03
N ASN A 230 23.61 13.25 0.29
CA ASN A 230 22.35 13.92 -0.09
C ASN A 230 22.26 14.18 -1.60
N GLY A 231 21.05 14.18 -2.13
CA GLY A 231 20.75 14.68 -3.47
C GLY A 231 20.84 16.21 -3.53
N GLY A 232 21.22 16.72 -4.69
CA GLY A 232 21.28 18.14 -4.99
C GLY A 232 19.91 18.72 -5.30
N MET A 233 19.74 20.00 -4.96
CA MET A 233 18.57 20.78 -5.39
C MET A 233 18.61 21.04 -6.89
N GLY A 234 17.44 21.24 -7.50
CA GLY A 234 17.35 21.75 -8.87
C GLY A 234 18.01 23.12 -9.03
N SER A 235 18.72 23.36 -10.14
CA SER A 235 19.57 24.55 -10.35
C SER A 235 18.81 25.85 -10.70
N GLY A 236 17.48 25.82 -10.82
CA GLY A 236 16.67 26.99 -11.15
C GLY A 236 15.17 26.70 -11.25
N ASP A 237 14.39 27.63 -11.79
CA ASP A 237 12.98 27.38 -12.06
C ASP A 237 12.82 26.15 -12.97
N GLN A 238 11.74 25.38 -12.76
CA GLN A 238 11.42 24.20 -13.57
C GLN A 238 12.41 23.04 -13.43
N SER A 239 13.19 22.96 -12.35
CA SER A 239 14.15 21.89 -12.13
C SER A 239 13.80 21.04 -10.90
N ALA A 240 13.79 19.73 -11.08
CA ALA A 240 13.45 18.78 -10.03
C ALA A 240 14.67 18.45 -9.16
N GLY A 241 14.41 17.97 -7.95
CA GLY A 241 15.47 17.52 -7.05
C GLY A 241 16.07 16.16 -7.44
N GLY A 242 17.37 15.98 -7.20
CA GLY A 242 18.03 14.68 -7.32
C GLY A 242 17.76 13.79 -6.11
N SER A 243 17.80 12.48 -6.27
CA SER A 243 17.59 11.54 -5.13
C SER A 243 18.80 11.47 -4.20
N GLY A 244 18.55 11.10 -2.94
CA GLY A 244 19.61 10.72 -2.01
C GLY A 244 20.39 9.49 -2.50
N GLY A 245 21.63 9.36 -2.04
CA GLY A 245 22.55 8.28 -2.39
C GLY A 245 22.49 7.07 -1.45
N GLY A 246 23.54 6.26 -1.49
CA GLY A 246 23.68 5.05 -0.67
C GLY A 246 24.75 5.21 0.40
N VAL A 247 24.45 4.81 1.64
CA VAL A 247 25.41 4.75 2.75
C VAL A 247 25.37 3.36 3.35
N TYR A 248 26.47 2.61 3.23
CA TYR A 248 26.65 1.29 3.83
C TYR A 248 27.76 1.35 4.87
N ILE A 249 27.45 0.96 6.11
CA ILE A 249 28.41 0.87 7.21
C ILE A 249 28.30 -0.54 7.79
N GLN A 250 29.36 -1.33 7.65
CA GLN A 250 29.53 -2.59 8.35
C GLN A 250 30.61 -2.43 9.40
N CYS A 251 30.30 -2.81 10.65
CA CYS A 251 31.25 -2.70 11.76
C CYS A 251 31.00 -3.75 12.86
N ARG A 252 31.92 -3.86 13.81
CA ARG A 252 31.69 -4.64 15.04
C ARG A 252 30.68 -3.95 15.94
N SER A 253 30.91 -2.66 16.23
CA SER A 253 29.99 -1.82 17.00
C SER A 253 30.08 -0.36 16.56
N ILE A 254 29.00 0.40 16.73
CA ILE A 254 28.93 1.82 16.39
C ILE A 254 28.39 2.67 17.54
N ARG A 255 28.97 3.86 17.71
CA ARG A 255 28.57 4.89 18.69
C ARG A 255 28.66 6.30 18.10
N GLY A 256 28.18 7.29 18.87
CA GLY A 256 28.30 8.72 18.55
C GLY A 256 26.96 9.45 18.50
N SER A 257 27.03 10.73 18.15
CA SER A 257 25.90 11.70 18.16
C SER A 257 25.76 12.52 16.86
N GLY A 258 26.58 12.18 15.86
CA GLY A 258 26.67 12.85 14.57
C GLY A 258 25.49 12.55 13.64
N TRP A 259 25.68 12.90 12.37
CA TRP A 259 24.66 12.73 11.31
C TRP A 259 25.11 11.73 10.25
N ILE A 260 24.18 10.88 9.84
CA ILE A 260 24.27 10.01 8.67
C ILE A 260 23.08 10.37 7.77
N ARG A 261 23.32 10.98 6.61
CA ARG A 261 22.25 11.50 5.75
C ARG A 261 22.37 11.04 4.30
N ALA A 262 21.23 10.70 3.74
CA ALA A 262 21.01 10.41 2.33
C ALA A 262 19.67 11.03 1.92
N ASP A 263 19.48 12.31 2.20
CA ASP A 263 18.24 13.03 1.88
C ASP A 263 18.10 13.28 0.38
N GLY A 264 16.88 13.29 -0.13
CA GLY A 264 16.57 13.78 -1.48
C GLY A 264 16.70 15.30 -1.56
N GLY A 265 17.05 15.80 -2.74
CA GLY A 265 17.15 17.22 -3.01
C GLY A 265 15.79 17.88 -3.23
N ASP A 266 15.69 19.15 -2.87
CA ASP A 266 14.49 19.97 -3.10
C ASP A 266 14.37 20.44 -4.56
N ARG A 267 13.17 20.92 -4.94
CA ARG A 267 12.90 21.48 -6.28
C ARG A 267 13.34 22.95 -6.43
N GLY A 268 13.35 23.42 -7.68
CA GLY A 268 13.05 24.81 -8.04
C GLY A 268 11.74 24.94 -8.83
N GLY A 269 10.83 25.84 -8.43
CA GLY A 269 9.56 26.12 -9.11
C GLY A 269 8.44 25.10 -8.82
N ASN A 270 7.75 24.57 -9.84
CA ASN A 270 6.65 23.59 -9.71
C ASN A 270 7.06 22.14 -10.03
N SER A 271 8.35 21.80 -9.90
CA SER A 271 8.88 20.46 -10.22
C SER A 271 8.78 19.48 -9.04
N GLY A 272 9.04 18.20 -9.29
CA GLY A 272 9.05 17.15 -8.25
C GLY A 272 10.25 17.22 -7.31
N GLY A 273 10.06 16.83 -6.05
CA GLY A 273 11.16 16.67 -5.08
C GLY A 273 11.91 15.36 -5.28
N GLY A 274 13.20 15.30 -4.98
CA GLY A 274 13.97 14.06 -5.08
C GLY A 274 13.57 13.03 -4.02
N GLY A 275 13.55 11.75 -4.37
CA GLY A 275 13.31 10.68 -3.39
C GLY A 275 14.46 10.52 -2.40
N GLY A 276 14.16 10.09 -1.18
CA GLY A 276 15.18 9.77 -0.18
C GLY A 276 16.11 8.64 -0.63
N GLY A 277 17.32 8.61 -0.09
CA GLY A 277 18.33 7.59 -0.35
C GLY A 277 18.18 6.35 0.53
N ARG A 278 19.27 5.62 0.72
CA ARG A 278 19.28 4.40 1.54
C ARG A 278 20.47 4.40 2.49
N ILE A 279 20.22 4.14 3.75
CA ILE A 279 21.25 4.02 4.80
C ILE A 279 21.17 2.61 5.37
N ALA A 280 22.30 1.93 5.50
CA ALA A 280 22.41 0.61 6.12
C ALA A 280 23.55 0.60 7.14
N ILE A 281 23.22 0.14 8.36
CA ILE A 281 24.18 -0.07 9.44
C ILE A 281 24.11 -1.54 9.86
N VAL A 282 25.19 -2.25 9.62
CA VAL A 282 25.36 -3.67 9.93
C VAL A 282 26.37 -3.81 11.05
N VAL A 283 25.93 -4.40 12.16
CA VAL A 283 26.72 -4.58 13.38
C VAL A 283 26.82 -6.04 13.78
N ASN A 284 27.84 -6.38 14.58
CA ASN A 284 27.79 -7.56 15.40
C ASN A 284 26.83 -7.32 16.58
N GLU A 285 25.73 -8.06 16.63
CA GLU A 285 24.67 -7.87 17.61
C GLU A 285 25.16 -7.99 19.06
N ALA A 286 25.96 -9.01 19.38
CA ALA A 286 26.48 -9.21 20.74
C ALA A 286 27.41 -8.06 21.18
N ALA A 287 28.25 -7.55 20.28
CA ALA A 287 29.10 -6.40 20.56
C ALA A 287 28.29 -5.10 20.68
N GLN A 288 27.28 -4.89 19.84
CA GLN A 288 26.42 -3.70 19.91
C GLN A 288 25.54 -3.70 21.17
N ALA A 289 25.08 -4.87 21.63
CA ALA A 289 24.33 -5.00 22.87
C ALA A 289 25.12 -4.48 24.08
N ALA A 290 26.44 -4.70 24.10
CA ALA A 290 27.34 -4.23 25.16
C ALA A 290 27.62 -2.71 25.13
N VAL A 291 27.26 -2.00 24.07
CA VAL A 291 27.43 -0.54 23.98
C VAL A 291 26.44 0.16 24.90
N THR A 292 26.96 0.83 25.92
CA THR A 292 26.19 1.64 26.88
C THR A 292 26.86 3.02 27.08
N PRO A 293 26.11 4.13 26.97
CA PRO A 293 24.70 4.23 26.55
C PRO A 293 24.49 3.83 25.08
N LYS A 294 23.24 3.55 24.71
CA LYS A 294 22.85 3.28 23.31
C LYS A 294 23.20 4.48 22.42
N PRO A 295 23.52 4.25 21.13
CA PRO A 295 23.92 5.33 20.23
C PRO A 295 22.81 6.37 20.03
N THR A 296 23.24 7.61 19.78
CA THR A 296 22.35 8.78 19.57
C THR A 296 22.61 9.48 18.23
N PHE A 297 23.37 8.83 17.33
CA PHE A 297 23.56 9.36 15.98
C PHE A 297 22.21 9.45 15.27
N ARG A 298 22.14 10.27 14.22
CA ARG A 298 20.88 10.56 13.52
C ARG A 298 20.96 10.16 12.07
N CYS A 299 20.09 9.24 11.67
CA CYS A 299 19.89 8.84 10.28
C CYS A 299 18.77 9.65 9.62
N SER A 300 19.00 10.19 8.43
CA SER A 300 17.97 10.83 7.60
C SER A 300 18.05 10.38 6.16
N ALA A 301 16.95 9.83 5.66
CA ALA A 301 16.70 9.48 4.26
C ALA A 301 15.39 10.15 3.81
N ARG A 302 15.23 11.44 4.13
CA ARG A 302 14.02 12.19 3.82
C ARG A 302 13.87 12.39 2.31
N GLY A 303 12.63 12.44 1.82
CA GLY A 303 12.37 12.97 0.48
C GLY A 303 12.44 14.50 0.43
N GLY A 304 12.89 15.02 -0.71
CA GLY A 304 12.95 16.44 -1.00
C GLY A 304 11.58 17.06 -1.19
N VAL A 305 11.48 18.35 -0.92
CA VAL A 305 10.28 19.17 -1.07
C VAL A 305 10.04 19.44 -2.55
N GLY A 306 8.83 19.13 -3.00
CA GLY A 306 8.40 19.16 -4.41
C GLY A 306 6.97 19.68 -4.56
N TYR A 307 6.52 19.98 -5.80
CA TYR A 307 5.09 20.18 -6.06
C TYR A 307 4.34 18.97 -5.50
N ASP A 308 4.78 17.79 -5.90
CA ASP A 308 4.69 16.59 -5.10
C ASP A 308 6.05 16.34 -4.43
N PRO A 309 6.12 16.19 -3.10
CA PRO A 309 7.34 15.79 -2.39
C PRO A 309 7.82 14.41 -2.81
N GLY A 310 9.14 14.19 -2.75
CA GLY A 310 9.70 12.85 -2.83
C GLY A 310 9.29 12.01 -1.61
N ALA A 311 9.11 10.72 -1.81
CA ALA A 311 8.93 9.78 -0.71
C ALA A 311 10.25 9.62 0.07
N PRO A 312 10.18 9.38 1.39
CA PRO A 312 11.35 9.01 2.18
C PRO A 312 11.91 7.66 1.72
N GLY A 313 13.21 7.47 1.91
CA GLY A 313 13.92 6.24 1.65
C GLY A 313 14.05 5.35 2.89
N THR A 314 15.01 4.42 2.87
CA THR A 314 15.13 3.35 3.87
C THR A 314 16.29 3.58 4.84
N ILE A 315 16.06 3.29 6.11
CA ILE A 315 17.08 3.14 7.15
C ILE A 315 17.07 1.68 7.57
N TYR A 316 18.10 0.93 7.18
CA TYR A 316 18.30 -0.47 7.53
C TYR A 316 19.25 -0.58 8.73
N PHE A 317 18.79 -1.23 9.78
CA PHE A 317 19.61 -1.66 10.91
C PHE A 317 19.60 -3.18 10.97
N SER A 318 20.78 -3.81 11.10
CA SER A 318 20.85 -5.27 11.21
C SER A 318 20.35 -5.80 12.56
N SER A 319 20.19 -4.95 13.58
CA SER A 319 19.72 -5.31 14.92
C SER A 319 19.02 -4.13 15.59
N ALA A 320 18.05 -4.43 16.45
CA ALA A 320 17.33 -3.45 17.28
C ALA A 320 18.21 -2.83 18.39
N GLU A 321 19.40 -3.37 18.64
CA GLU A 321 20.39 -2.82 19.59
C GLU A 321 20.95 -1.44 19.17
N LEU A 322 20.63 -1.00 17.94
CA LEU A 322 20.90 0.34 17.40
C LEU A 322 19.81 1.36 17.75
N LEU A 323 18.64 0.91 18.23
CA LEU A 323 17.57 1.80 18.67
C LEU A 323 17.86 2.34 20.07
N SER A 324 17.38 3.55 20.32
CA SER A 324 17.44 4.18 21.63
C SER A 324 16.05 4.71 22.03
N GLY A 325 15.88 5.09 23.31
CA GLY A 325 14.64 5.68 23.80
C GLY A 325 14.38 7.11 23.28
N VAL A 326 15.34 7.73 22.59
CA VAL A 326 15.20 9.08 22.01
C VAL A 326 15.67 9.03 20.56
N MET A 327 14.74 9.17 19.61
CA MET A 327 15.03 9.03 18.19
C MET A 327 14.71 10.30 17.40
N GLU A 328 15.67 10.70 16.56
CA GLU A 328 15.50 11.80 15.60
C GLU A 328 15.72 11.33 14.15
N HIS A 329 15.33 10.08 13.88
CA HIS A 329 15.50 9.48 12.56
C HIS A 329 14.42 9.95 11.59
N THR A 330 14.77 10.00 10.30
CA THR A 330 13.80 10.26 9.22
C THR A 330 13.91 9.22 8.13
N GLY A 331 12.90 8.35 7.98
CA GLY A 331 12.87 7.30 6.95
C GLY A 331 11.99 6.11 7.32
N TYR A 332 11.88 5.16 6.39
CA TYR A 332 11.30 3.84 6.66
C TYR A 332 12.32 2.95 7.37
N LEU A 333 12.04 2.57 8.61
CA LEU A 333 12.92 1.70 9.39
C LEU A 333 12.76 0.24 8.93
N VAL A 334 13.87 -0.41 8.63
CA VAL A 334 13.94 -1.82 8.25
C VAL A 334 14.88 -2.53 9.20
N ILE A 335 14.34 -3.48 9.97
CA ILE A 335 15.12 -4.41 10.79
C ILE A 335 14.58 -5.82 10.48
N PRO A 336 15.41 -6.76 10.04
CA PRO A 336 14.95 -8.11 9.71
C PRO A 336 14.23 -8.78 10.88
N GLY A 337 13.03 -9.32 10.64
CA GLY A 337 12.24 -10.03 11.66
C GLY A 337 11.69 -9.16 12.79
N PHE A 338 11.81 -7.84 12.70
CA PHE A 338 11.41 -6.92 13.77
C PHE A 338 9.91 -6.61 13.70
N THR A 339 9.13 -7.39 14.46
CA THR A 339 7.66 -7.32 14.48
C THR A 339 7.11 -6.67 15.76
N SER A 340 7.92 -6.56 16.81
CA SER A 340 7.52 -5.92 18.06
C SER A 340 8.68 -5.25 18.79
N TRP A 341 8.37 -4.26 19.63
CA TRP A 341 9.34 -3.61 20.51
C TRP A 341 8.70 -3.10 21.78
N ALA A 342 9.42 -3.27 22.90
CA ALA A 342 8.94 -2.89 24.22
C ALA A 342 9.93 -1.99 24.97
N PRO A 343 10.18 -0.74 24.51
CA PRO A 343 11.07 0.18 25.21
C PRO A 343 10.43 0.67 26.52
N GLU A 344 11.28 1.02 27.49
CA GLU A 344 10.79 1.62 28.74
C GLU A 344 10.09 2.96 28.49
N SER A 345 10.71 3.83 27.69
CA SER A 345 10.16 5.10 27.24
C SER A 345 10.62 5.36 25.81
N LEU A 346 9.80 6.08 25.06
CA LEU A 346 10.11 6.43 23.68
C LEU A 346 9.76 7.88 23.40
N ALA A 347 10.75 8.66 22.98
CA ALA A 347 10.60 10.02 22.49
C ALA A 347 11.03 10.09 21.01
N ILE A 348 10.15 10.59 20.15
CA ILE A 348 10.47 10.96 18.76
C ILE A 348 10.48 12.47 18.66
N SER A 349 11.59 13.05 18.21
CA SER A 349 11.76 14.50 18.00
C SER A 349 12.38 14.81 16.65
N ASN A 350 11.95 15.90 16.00
CA ASN A 350 12.55 16.42 14.75
C ASN A 350 12.67 15.42 13.58
N GLY A 351 12.00 14.27 13.65
CA GLY A 351 12.15 13.16 12.71
C GLY A 351 10.82 12.60 12.24
N TRP A 352 10.81 11.93 11.10
CA TRP A 352 9.65 11.21 10.56
C TRP A 352 9.99 9.72 10.51
N MET A 353 9.36 8.91 11.38
CA MET A 353 9.66 7.49 11.50
C MET A 353 8.46 6.64 11.16
N ALA A 354 8.65 5.66 10.29
CA ALA A 354 7.69 4.59 10.04
C ALA A 354 8.29 3.24 10.46
N PHE A 355 7.58 2.53 11.32
CA PHE A 355 7.88 1.13 11.62
C PHE A 355 7.29 0.21 10.53
N PRO A 356 7.74 -1.06 10.45
CA PRO A 356 7.17 -2.03 9.51
C PRO A 356 5.65 -2.19 9.64
N ASP A 357 4.99 -2.64 8.57
CA ASP A 357 3.57 -2.99 8.61
C ASP A 357 3.31 -4.14 9.62
N GLY A 358 2.21 -4.05 10.38
CA GLY A 358 1.86 -5.06 11.37
C GLY A 358 2.63 -4.96 12.69
N PHE A 359 3.45 -3.92 12.86
CA PHE A 359 4.31 -3.77 14.03
C PHE A 359 3.53 -3.51 15.33
N GLN A 360 3.95 -4.18 16.41
CA GLN A 360 3.40 -4.03 17.76
C GLN A 360 4.36 -3.23 18.64
N LEU A 361 3.93 -2.06 19.10
CA LEU A 361 4.72 -1.21 19.99
C LEU A 361 4.11 -1.21 21.40
N ARG A 362 4.92 -1.54 22.41
CA ARG A 362 4.54 -1.53 23.84
C ARG A 362 5.51 -0.65 24.63
N VAL A 363 5.15 0.60 24.89
CA VAL A 363 5.97 1.50 25.71
C VAL A 363 5.52 1.37 27.16
N THR A 364 6.41 0.96 28.09
CA THR A 364 5.98 0.69 29.47
C THR A 364 5.72 1.96 30.28
N ASN A 365 6.37 3.08 29.95
CA ASN A 365 6.12 4.39 30.55
C ASN A 365 5.49 5.33 29.52
N ASP A 366 6.19 6.41 29.14
CA ASP A 366 5.65 7.49 28.30
C ASP A 366 6.09 7.33 26.83
N LEU A 367 5.13 7.51 25.91
CA LEU A 367 5.36 7.71 24.48
C LEU A 367 5.19 9.19 24.15
N VAL A 368 6.24 9.82 23.62
CA VAL A 368 6.32 11.25 23.38
C VAL A 368 6.66 11.51 21.91
N VAL A 369 5.82 12.28 21.20
CA VAL A 369 6.09 12.71 19.81
C VAL A 369 6.02 14.23 19.77
N VAL A 370 7.16 14.87 19.46
CA VAL A 370 7.33 16.32 19.66
C VAL A 370 8.15 17.00 18.57
N SER A 371 8.16 18.33 18.56
CA SER A 371 9.04 19.14 17.70
C SER A 371 8.87 18.80 16.21
N ASN A 372 7.61 18.83 15.75
CA ASN A 372 7.19 18.43 14.40
C ASN A 372 7.56 17.00 13.99
N ALA A 373 7.87 16.13 14.96
CA ALA A 373 8.11 14.73 14.69
C ALA A 373 6.84 14.02 14.23
N THR A 374 7.04 12.94 13.48
CA THR A 374 5.99 12.05 13.03
C THR A 374 6.34 10.62 13.35
N LEU A 375 5.39 9.86 13.90
CA LEU A 375 5.48 8.42 14.09
C LEU A 375 4.34 7.72 13.35
N TRP A 376 4.66 6.77 12.48
CA TRP A 376 3.69 5.97 11.72
C TRP A 376 3.73 4.52 12.15
N LEU A 377 2.54 4.00 12.50
CA LEU A 377 2.25 2.59 12.70
C LEU A 377 1.13 2.19 11.74
N THR A 378 1.41 1.28 10.82
CA THR A 378 0.50 0.88 9.76
C THR A 378 0.15 -0.60 9.85
N ASN A 379 -1.09 -0.94 9.46
CA ASN A 379 -1.65 -2.30 9.57
C ASN A 379 -1.46 -2.90 10.98
N THR A 380 -1.43 -2.04 12.02
CA THR A 380 -1.06 -2.46 13.37
C THR A 380 -2.29 -3.01 14.10
N ALA A 381 -2.09 -4.08 14.88
CA ALA A 381 -3.12 -4.67 15.72
C ALA A 381 -3.17 -4.06 17.13
N SER A 382 -2.06 -3.47 17.61
CA SER A 382 -2.01 -2.84 18.93
C SER A 382 -0.88 -1.83 19.09
N LEU A 383 -1.16 -0.79 19.87
CA LEU A 383 -0.18 0.12 20.46
C LEU A 383 -0.53 0.27 21.95
N GLU A 384 0.42 -0.11 22.83
CA GLU A 384 0.24 -0.04 24.27
C GLU A 384 1.20 0.99 24.89
N VAL A 385 0.67 1.85 25.76
CA VAL A 385 1.42 2.86 26.50
C VAL A 385 1.06 2.75 27.99
N GLY A 386 2.03 2.37 28.82
CA GLY A 386 1.82 2.08 30.23
C GLY A 386 1.64 3.32 31.11
N ARG A 387 1.95 4.52 30.59
CA ARG A 387 1.71 5.79 31.27
C ARG A 387 1.04 6.81 30.34
N ASN A 388 1.74 7.82 29.81
CA ASN A 388 1.11 8.85 28.96
C ASN A 388 1.54 8.76 27.50
N LEU A 389 0.58 9.04 26.62
CA LEU A 389 0.84 9.37 25.22
C LEU A 389 0.80 10.89 25.06
N VAL A 390 1.93 11.51 24.71
CA VAL A 390 2.05 12.97 24.63
C VAL A 390 2.42 13.38 23.21
N LEU A 391 1.53 14.11 22.56
CA LEU A 391 1.77 14.79 21.29
C LEU A 391 1.82 16.29 21.55
N SER A 392 2.96 16.94 21.30
CA SER A 392 3.08 18.39 21.50
C SER A 392 4.01 19.04 20.47
N ASN A 393 4.04 20.37 20.38
CA ASN A 393 4.94 21.11 19.49
C ASN A 393 4.93 20.60 18.03
N GLY A 394 3.74 20.34 17.48
CA GLY A 394 3.60 19.83 16.10
C GLY A 394 3.74 18.31 15.95
N GLY A 395 3.89 17.57 17.04
CA GLY A 395 3.98 16.10 16.99
C GLY A 395 2.75 15.45 16.36
N LEU A 396 3.00 14.49 15.47
CA LEU A 396 1.99 13.71 14.76
C LEU A 396 2.18 12.21 14.99
N LEU A 397 1.13 11.54 15.47
CA LEU A 397 1.09 10.08 15.54
C LEU A 397 0.01 9.58 14.58
N LEU A 398 0.38 8.72 13.64
CA LEU A 398 -0.55 8.01 12.77
C LEU A 398 -0.62 6.55 13.20
N VAL A 399 -1.85 6.09 13.46
CA VAL A 399 -2.15 4.68 13.73
C VAL A 399 -3.19 4.23 12.71
N LYS A 400 -2.80 3.33 11.82
CA LYS A 400 -3.72 2.68 10.87
C LYS A 400 -3.91 1.22 11.27
N SER A 401 -5.16 0.84 11.50
CA SER A 401 -5.50 -0.48 11.99
C SER A 401 -5.30 -1.59 10.96
N ALA A 402 -5.15 -2.82 11.46
CA ALA A 402 -5.23 -4.02 10.66
C ALA A 402 -6.67 -4.32 10.20
N ALA A 403 -6.82 -5.21 9.22
CA ALA A 403 -8.12 -5.76 8.86
C ALA A 403 -8.70 -6.59 10.02
N THR A 404 -10.00 -6.45 10.29
CA THR A 404 -10.71 -7.31 11.26
C THR A 404 -11.11 -8.65 10.65
N ASN A 405 -11.31 -8.71 9.33
CA ASN A 405 -11.93 -9.85 8.63
C ASN A 405 -13.25 -10.31 9.30
N GLY A 406 -13.95 -9.39 9.97
CA GLY A 406 -15.19 -9.69 10.71
C GLY A 406 -15.00 -10.47 12.01
N SER A 407 -13.76 -10.64 12.50
CA SER A 407 -13.45 -11.41 13.72
C SER A 407 -13.56 -10.60 15.02
N THR A 408 -13.35 -9.29 14.96
CA THR A 408 -13.36 -8.38 16.12
C THR A 408 -14.11 -7.08 15.78
N SER A 409 -14.49 -6.31 16.81
CA SER A 409 -15.16 -5.01 16.63
C SER A 409 -14.21 -3.87 16.23
N TYR A 410 -12.89 -4.04 16.42
CA TYR A 410 -11.84 -3.07 16.06
C TYR A 410 -10.64 -3.80 15.47
N GLY A 411 -9.92 -3.14 14.57
CA GLY A 411 -8.71 -3.67 13.90
C GLY A 411 -7.42 -3.31 14.63
N CYS A 412 -7.45 -2.32 15.53
CA CYS A 412 -6.32 -1.94 16.39
C CYS A 412 -6.82 -1.50 17.76
N LEU A 413 -6.16 -1.95 18.83
CA LEU A 413 -6.32 -1.38 20.16
C LEU A 413 -5.16 -0.41 20.46
N LEU A 414 -5.48 0.88 20.62
CA LEU A 414 -4.60 1.88 21.21
C LEU A 414 -4.93 1.99 22.71
N ALA A 415 -4.14 1.34 23.56
CA ALA A 415 -4.35 1.32 25.01
C ALA A 415 -3.36 2.23 25.72
N VAL A 416 -3.85 3.23 26.46
CA VAL A 416 -3.04 4.16 27.25
C VAL A 416 -3.49 4.13 28.70
N THR A 417 -2.67 3.62 29.62
CA THR A 417 -3.09 3.47 31.03
C THR A 417 -3.32 4.81 31.72
N GLY A 418 -2.54 5.83 31.33
CA GLY A 418 -2.65 7.20 31.82
C GLY A 418 -3.41 8.10 30.87
N THR A 419 -2.79 9.23 30.51
CA THR A 419 -3.44 10.28 29.73
C THR A 419 -2.95 10.31 28.29
N VAL A 420 -3.89 10.46 27.35
CA VAL A 420 -3.61 10.88 25.98
C VAL A 420 -3.67 12.40 25.94
N TRP A 421 -2.52 13.05 25.74
CA TRP A 421 -2.40 14.50 25.65
C TRP A 421 -2.07 14.91 24.22
N ILE A 422 -2.95 15.72 23.63
CA ILE A 422 -2.77 16.30 22.30
C ILE A 422 -2.71 17.82 22.45
N GLY A 423 -1.50 18.36 22.39
CA GLY A 423 -1.22 19.79 22.49
C GLY A 423 -1.61 20.56 21.23
N THR A 424 -1.46 21.89 21.30
CA THR A 424 -1.69 22.80 20.17
C THR A 424 -0.82 22.42 18.97
N ASN A 425 -1.42 22.44 17.77
CA ASN A 425 -0.82 22.05 16.49
C ASN A 425 -0.36 20.58 16.40
N SER A 426 -0.68 19.73 17.39
CA SER A 426 -0.39 18.30 17.36
C SER A 426 -1.59 17.49 16.91
N SER A 427 -1.32 16.31 16.34
CA SER A 427 -2.37 15.49 15.73
C SER A 427 -2.21 14.00 16.01
N LEU A 428 -3.29 13.35 16.45
CA LEU A 428 -3.44 11.90 16.43
C LEU A 428 -4.32 11.51 15.23
N TRP A 429 -3.77 10.77 14.28
CA TRP A 429 -4.50 10.29 13.12
C TRP A 429 -4.88 8.84 13.29
N LEU A 430 -6.18 8.54 13.16
CA LEU A 430 -6.74 7.21 13.33
C LEU A 430 -7.31 6.73 11.99
N GLY A 431 -6.64 5.74 11.40
CA GLY A 431 -7.02 5.21 10.10
C GLY A 431 -7.66 3.84 10.18
N SER A 432 -8.79 3.69 9.49
CA SER A 432 -9.43 2.41 9.25
C SER A 432 -8.75 1.66 8.10
N GLU A 433 -8.96 0.35 8.05
CA GLU A 433 -8.62 -0.46 6.91
C GLU A 433 -9.58 -0.09 5.74
N PRO A 434 -9.04 0.36 4.59
CA PRO A 434 -9.82 1.01 3.53
C PRO A 434 -10.89 0.12 2.85
N THR A 435 -10.84 -1.19 3.02
CA THR A 435 -11.74 -2.15 2.35
C THR A 435 -12.58 -2.96 3.32
N ASN A 436 -12.07 -3.23 4.51
CA ASN A 436 -12.67 -4.06 5.54
C ASN A 436 -13.28 -3.23 6.69
N GLY A 437 -12.91 -1.96 6.83
CA GLY A 437 -13.48 -1.03 7.82
C GLY A 437 -13.03 -1.29 9.26
N GLY A 438 -12.12 -2.25 9.47
CA GLY A 438 -11.43 -2.40 10.75
C GLY A 438 -10.85 -1.07 11.18
N SER A 439 -11.08 -0.66 12.43
CA SER A 439 -10.77 0.69 12.89
C SER A 439 -9.99 0.70 14.20
N VAL A 440 -9.45 1.84 14.60
CA VAL A 440 -8.71 1.99 15.86
C VAL A 440 -9.68 2.29 17.01
N LYS A 441 -9.59 1.49 18.08
CA LYS A 441 -10.21 1.78 19.39
C LYS A 441 -9.18 2.42 20.31
N LEU A 442 -9.45 3.62 20.80
CA LEU A 442 -8.67 4.31 21.81
C LEU A 442 -9.28 4.04 23.20
N ALA A 443 -8.54 3.32 24.04
CA ALA A 443 -8.86 3.10 25.45
C ALA A 443 -7.87 3.87 26.32
N ALA A 444 -8.35 4.75 27.19
CA ALA A 444 -7.49 5.54 28.08
C ALA A 444 -8.09 5.80 29.46
N ARG A 445 -7.29 6.28 30.42
CA ARG A 445 -7.86 6.87 31.65
C ARG A 445 -8.46 8.25 31.36
N CYS A 446 -7.65 9.12 30.75
CA CYS A 446 -8.11 10.43 30.30
C CYS A 446 -7.66 10.73 28.87
N VAL A 447 -8.46 11.49 28.14
CA VAL A 447 -8.10 12.10 26.85
C VAL A 447 -8.26 13.61 26.96
N SER A 448 -7.23 14.37 26.60
CA SER A 448 -7.29 15.84 26.61
C SER A 448 -6.71 16.41 25.34
N ILE A 449 -7.56 17.13 24.60
CA ILE A 449 -7.26 17.73 23.30
C ILE A 449 -7.27 19.25 23.49
N ALA A 450 -6.09 19.87 23.48
CA ALA A 450 -5.95 21.31 23.64
C ALA A 450 -6.44 22.08 22.40
N GLY A 451 -6.70 23.38 22.54
CA GLY A 451 -7.01 24.27 21.43
C GLY A 451 -5.93 24.17 20.34
N GLY A 452 -6.35 23.96 19.09
CA GLY A 452 -5.46 23.73 17.94
C GLY A 452 -4.90 22.30 17.82
N GLY A 453 -5.07 21.44 18.83
CA GLY A 453 -4.81 20.00 18.73
C GLY A 453 -5.97 19.26 18.07
N LYS A 454 -5.71 18.08 17.50
CA LYS A 454 -6.76 17.26 16.87
C LYS A 454 -6.59 15.74 16.99
N ILE A 455 -7.71 15.04 17.12
CA ILE A 455 -7.86 13.64 16.70
C ILE A 455 -8.54 13.67 15.33
N ASP A 456 -7.91 13.09 14.31
CA ASP A 456 -8.34 13.22 12.92
C ASP A 456 -8.42 11.85 12.23
N ALA A 457 -9.64 11.47 11.89
CA ALA A 457 -9.96 10.31 11.07
C ALA A 457 -10.54 10.75 9.71
N SER A 458 -10.48 12.04 9.36
CA SER A 458 -11.08 12.52 8.11
C SER A 458 -10.44 11.86 6.90
N GLU A 459 -11.26 11.37 5.97
CA GLU A 459 -10.83 10.65 4.76
C GLU A 459 -10.05 9.33 5.01
N LEU A 460 -10.01 8.86 6.27
CA LEU A 460 -9.31 7.64 6.67
C LEU A 460 -10.28 6.46 6.93
N GLY A 461 -11.46 6.49 6.31
CA GLY A 461 -12.46 5.41 6.34
C GLY A 461 -12.36 4.47 5.15
N PHE A 462 -13.50 3.99 4.65
CA PHE A 462 -13.51 3.17 3.44
C PHE A 462 -13.04 3.98 2.23
N SER A 463 -12.24 3.34 1.36
CA SER A 463 -11.71 4.01 0.18
C SER A 463 -12.79 4.28 -0.87
N GLN A 464 -12.52 5.26 -1.70
CA GLN A 464 -13.22 5.52 -2.94
C GLN A 464 -13.22 4.33 -3.93
N GLY A 465 -14.06 4.41 -4.97
CA GLY A 465 -14.01 3.47 -6.10
C GLY A 465 -12.65 3.49 -6.84
N VAL A 466 -12.25 2.33 -7.34
CA VAL A 466 -11.00 2.07 -8.09
C VAL A 466 -11.28 1.26 -9.36
N SER A 467 -10.30 1.15 -10.27
CA SER A 467 -10.47 0.54 -11.60
C SER A 467 -11.08 -0.87 -11.62
N ASN A 468 -10.79 -1.68 -10.61
CA ASN A 468 -11.30 -3.03 -10.42
C ASN A 468 -12.48 -3.13 -9.42
N HIS A 469 -12.87 -2.01 -8.80
CA HIS A 469 -14.01 -1.91 -7.90
C HIS A 469 -14.62 -0.50 -7.99
N MET A 470 -15.42 -0.29 -9.02
CA MET A 470 -15.78 1.05 -9.51
C MET A 470 -16.74 1.82 -8.60
N ASN A 471 -17.49 1.11 -7.76
CA ASN A 471 -18.29 1.71 -6.68
C ASN A 471 -17.40 2.03 -5.49
N GLY A 472 -17.78 3.04 -4.70
CA GLY A 472 -17.11 3.32 -3.43
C GLY A 472 -17.11 2.09 -2.52
N PHE A 473 -16.05 1.91 -1.73
CA PHE A 473 -16.02 0.85 -0.72
C PHE A 473 -16.89 1.23 0.47
N GLY A 474 -17.29 0.21 1.22
CA GLY A 474 -18.08 0.34 2.43
C GLY A 474 -19.58 0.08 2.21
N PRO A 475 -20.35 -0.12 3.30
CA PRO A 475 -21.72 -0.56 3.17
C PRO A 475 -22.68 0.35 2.41
N GLY A 476 -22.43 1.66 2.47
CA GLY A 476 -23.14 2.70 1.74
C GLY A 476 -22.28 3.29 0.62
N GLY A 477 -21.47 2.47 -0.05
CA GLY A 477 -20.63 2.91 -1.16
C GLY A 477 -21.43 3.58 -2.27
N GLY A 478 -20.98 4.74 -2.74
CA GLY A 478 -21.61 5.44 -3.86
C GLY A 478 -21.42 4.68 -5.18
N TYR A 479 -22.46 4.63 -6.01
CA TYR A 479 -22.41 3.90 -7.28
C TYR A 479 -21.67 4.67 -8.37
N ARG A 480 -20.96 3.95 -9.24
CA ARG A 480 -20.45 4.49 -10.51
C ARG A 480 -21.62 4.74 -11.47
N GLY A 481 -21.76 5.98 -11.91
CA GLY A 481 -22.63 6.32 -13.03
C GLY A 481 -21.88 6.47 -14.36
N ASP A 482 -22.66 6.75 -15.40
CA ASP A 482 -22.20 6.82 -16.79
C ASP A 482 -21.37 8.05 -17.14
N ASN A 483 -21.29 9.05 -16.25
CA ASN A 483 -20.48 10.28 -16.41
C ASN A 483 -20.30 11.05 -15.08
N SER A 484 -20.77 10.48 -13.96
CA SER A 484 -20.73 11.07 -12.61
C SER A 484 -20.81 9.95 -11.56
N GLY A 485 -20.43 10.25 -10.32
CA GLY A 485 -20.60 9.32 -9.19
C GLY A 485 -21.80 9.67 -8.30
N GLY A 486 -22.39 8.65 -7.67
CA GLY A 486 -23.23 8.84 -6.48
C GLY A 486 -22.37 9.00 -5.22
N GLY A 487 -22.81 9.85 -4.29
CA GLY A 487 -22.12 10.08 -3.01
C GLY A 487 -22.21 8.88 -2.08
N GLY A 488 -21.18 8.65 -1.27
CA GLY A 488 -21.23 7.62 -0.23
C GLY A 488 -22.25 7.99 0.86
N GLY A 489 -22.89 7.02 1.49
CA GLY A 489 -23.80 7.20 2.62
C GLY A 489 -23.25 6.55 3.89
N TYR A 490 -23.46 7.16 5.05
CA TYR A 490 -23.27 6.63 6.41
C TYR A 490 -23.87 7.65 7.37
N GLY A 491 -24.77 7.26 8.29
CA GLY A 491 -25.57 8.24 9.04
C GLY A 491 -26.69 8.82 8.19
N GLY A 492 -26.33 9.64 7.22
CA GLY A 492 -27.18 10.15 6.15
C GLY A 492 -26.98 9.38 4.84
N VAL A 493 -28.01 9.41 3.99
CA VAL A 493 -27.95 8.89 2.61
C VAL A 493 -27.09 9.83 1.75
N GLY A 494 -26.30 9.27 0.84
CA GLY A 494 -25.53 10.05 -0.12
C GLY A 494 -26.41 10.80 -1.13
N GLY A 495 -25.81 11.69 -1.90
CA GLY A 495 -26.44 12.38 -3.01
C GLY A 495 -26.38 11.56 -4.30
N LYS A 496 -27.42 11.68 -5.13
CA LYS A 496 -27.44 11.17 -6.52
C LYS A 496 -26.69 12.11 -7.46
N GLY A 497 -25.90 11.56 -8.39
CA GLY A 497 -25.30 12.30 -9.51
C GLY A 497 -26.26 12.52 -10.68
N ASN A 498 -25.87 13.37 -11.65
CA ASN A 498 -26.74 13.77 -12.77
C ASN A 498 -27.03 12.65 -13.76
N HIS A 499 -26.10 11.72 -13.94
CA HIS A 499 -26.17 10.73 -15.01
C HIS A 499 -26.83 9.43 -14.54
N ALA A 500 -27.30 8.65 -15.53
CA ALA A 500 -27.81 7.31 -15.29
C ALA A 500 -26.80 6.49 -14.47
N ASN A 501 -27.34 5.60 -13.63
CA ASN A 501 -26.59 4.71 -12.75
C ASN A 501 -25.80 5.37 -11.60
N SER A 502 -25.81 6.71 -11.48
CA SER A 502 -25.14 7.47 -10.39
C SER A 502 -25.93 7.45 -9.07
N TYR A 503 -26.36 6.28 -8.61
CA TYR A 503 -27.23 6.14 -7.43
C TYR A 503 -26.51 6.49 -6.11
N PRO A 504 -27.20 7.12 -5.15
CA PRO A 504 -26.63 7.43 -3.85
C PRO A 504 -26.34 6.17 -3.03
N GLY A 505 -25.31 6.23 -2.21
CA GLY A 505 -25.06 5.23 -1.17
C GLY A 505 -26.10 5.32 -0.05
N THR A 506 -26.55 4.18 0.45
CA THR A 506 -27.52 4.11 1.57
C THR A 506 -26.88 4.48 2.90
N ASN A 507 -27.70 4.83 3.90
CA ASN A 507 -27.22 4.93 5.27
C ASN A 507 -27.10 3.52 5.88
N TYR A 508 -26.24 3.36 6.88
CA TYR A 508 -26.06 2.11 7.62
C TYR A 508 -25.54 2.39 9.04
N GLY A 509 -25.46 1.34 9.86
CA GLY A 509 -24.94 1.39 11.23
C GLY A 509 -25.85 2.06 12.25
N SER A 510 -25.42 2.03 13.50
CA SER A 510 -26.20 2.53 14.63
C SER A 510 -25.92 4.01 14.91
N ALA A 511 -26.98 4.82 15.04
CA ALA A 511 -26.89 6.17 15.61
C ALA A 511 -26.46 6.13 17.08
N VAL A 512 -26.83 5.06 17.77
CA VAL A 512 -26.44 4.80 19.15
C VAL A 512 -24.97 4.39 19.12
N LEU A 513 -24.56 3.25 18.57
CA LEU A 513 -23.14 2.81 18.51
C LEU A 513 -22.51 3.03 17.11
N PRO A 514 -21.95 4.22 16.79
CA PRO A 514 -21.37 4.49 15.47
C PRO A 514 -19.97 3.88 15.34
N LEU A 515 -19.86 2.55 15.40
CA LEU A 515 -18.59 1.80 15.41
C LEU A 515 -18.11 1.42 14.01
N MET A 516 -18.49 2.19 12.99
CA MET A 516 -18.09 1.92 11.61
C MET A 516 -17.58 3.19 10.96
N PRO A 517 -16.55 3.10 10.09
CA PRO A 517 -16.16 4.21 9.25
C PRO A 517 -17.22 4.46 8.17
N GLY A 518 -17.20 5.66 7.62
CA GLY A 518 -18.00 6.10 6.48
C GLY A 518 -17.54 5.44 5.17
N SER A 519 -18.46 5.33 4.23
CA SER A 519 -18.26 4.78 2.89
C SER A 519 -17.72 5.80 1.89
N GLY A 520 -16.96 5.31 0.91
CA GLY A 520 -16.42 6.10 -0.20
C GLY A 520 -17.46 6.46 -1.25
N GLY A 521 -17.19 7.52 -2.02
CA GLY A 521 -17.99 7.93 -3.18
C GLY A 521 -17.68 7.12 -4.45
N GLY A 522 -18.64 7.09 -5.38
CA GLY A 522 -18.50 6.45 -6.68
C GLY A 522 -17.52 7.17 -7.62
N ASP A 523 -16.83 6.40 -8.47
CA ASP A 523 -15.91 6.91 -9.49
C ASP A 523 -16.54 6.88 -10.89
N TRP A 524 -16.19 7.86 -11.74
CA TRP A 524 -16.53 7.89 -13.16
C TRP A 524 -15.39 7.32 -14.04
N ARG A 525 -14.12 7.61 -13.74
CA ARG A 525 -12.96 7.24 -14.58
C ARG A 525 -11.83 6.60 -13.75
N ALA A 526 -11.73 5.28 -13.93
CA ALA A 526 -10.80 4.31 -13.34
C ALA A 526 -9.29 4.67 -13.25
N ASN A 527 -8.83 5.80 -13.79
CA ASN A 527 -7.40 6.10 -13.97
C ASN A 527 -6.84 7.23 -13.07
N TYR A 528 -7.63 7.89 -12.23
CA TYR A 528 -7.11 8.97 -11.35
C TYR A 528 -7.69 8.92 -9.93
N LYS A 529 -6.80 8.81 -8.91
CA LYS A 529 -7.08 8.80 -7.46
C LYS A 529 -7.84 10.06 -6.97
N THR A 530 -9.13 10.18 -7.24
CA THR A 530 -9.84 11.45 -6.98
C THR A 530 -11.34 11.31 -6.65
N SER A 531 -11.82 10.23 -6.03
CA SER A 531 -13.17 10.20 -5.43
C SER A 531 -13.10 10.33 -3.91
N GLY A 532 -14.16 10.81 -3.26
CA GLY A 532 -14.12 11.08 -1.83
C GLY A 532 -14.03 9.80 -1.02
N ASN A 533 -12.95 9.61 -0.25
CA ASN A 533 -12.88 8.56 0.77
C ASN A 533 -13.90 8.85 1.87
N GLY A 534 -14.45 7.81 2.49
CA GLY A 534 -15.27 8.00 3.67
C GLY A 534 -14.44 8.49 4.87
N GLY A 535 -15.09 9.17 5.81
CA GLY A 535 -14.48 9.48 7.10
C GLY A 535 -14.23 8.21 7.91
N GLY A 536 -13.13 8.16 8.65
CA GLY A 536 -12.77 7.03 9.51
C GLY A 536 -13.62 6.96 10.79
N LEU A 537 -13.21 6.11 11.73
CA LEU A 537 -13.84 6.00 13.05
C LEU A 537 -12.94 6.60 14.12
N VAL A 538 -13.49 7.54 14.90
CA VAL A 538 -12.92 7.94 16.19
C VAL A 538 -13.70 7.23 17.30
N TRP A 539 -13.12 6.17 17.88
CA TRP A 539 -13.71 5.43 19.00
C TRP A 539 -12.89 5.66 20.26
N ILE A 540 -13.43 6.43 21.21
CA ILE A 540 -12.82 6.76 22.49
C ILE A 540 -13.63 6.14 23.64
N GLU A 541 -12.96 5.31 24.43
CA GLU A 541 -13.43 4.86 25.73
C GLU A 541 -12.46 5.35 26.81
N ALA A 542 -12.92 6.28 27.64
CA ALA A 542 -12.14 6.79 28.77
C ALA A 542 -12.77 6.39 30.10
N THR A 543 -11.95 5.96 31.06
CA THR A 543 -12.46 5.58 32.39
C THR A 543 -12.72 6.78 33.30
N GLU A 544 -12.22 7.97 32.96
CA GLU A 544 -12.45 9.20 33.72
C GLU A 544 -12.97 10.34 32.83
N THR A 545 -12.08 11.10 32.19
CA THR A 545 -12.42 12.37 31.53
C THR A 545 -11.99 12.42 30.07
N VAL A 546 -12.88 12.91 29.21
CA VAL A 546 -12.56 13.38 27.85
C VAL A 546 -12.76 14.90 27.79
N LEU A 547 -11.67 15.64 27.68
CA LEU A 547 -11.65 17.10 27.55
C LEU A 547 -11.34 17.50 26.10
N ILE A 548 -12.25 18.24 25.46
CA ILE A 548 -12.19 18.60 24.04
C ILE A 548 -12.21 20.12 23.89
N GLU A 549 -11.03 20.75 23.86
CA GLU A 549 -10.86 22.16 23.46
C GLU A 549 -10.38 22.30 22.01
N GLY A 550 -9.85 21.21 21.44
CA GLY A 550 -9.44 21.11 20.04
C GLY A 550 -10.51 20.48 19.14
N ARG A 551 -10.07 19.66 18.18
CA ARG A 551 -10.95 19.07 17.17
C ARG A 551 -10.96 17.55 17.21
N VAL A 552 -12.13 16.94 17.05
CA VAL A 552 -12.34 15.52 16.79
C VAL A 552 -13.03 15.37 15.45
N LEU A 553 -12.35 14.80 14.46
CA LEU A 553 -12.76 14.86 13.06
C LEU A 553 -12.90 13.45 12.46
N ALA A 554 -13.95 13.24 11.69
CA ALA A 554 -14.19 12.05 10.88
C ALA A 554 -14.93 12.45 9.59
N ASN A 555 -14.49 13.51 8.91
CA ASN A 555 -15.17 14.02 7.73
C ASN A 555 -14.91 13.16 6.49
N GLY A 556 -15.86 13.11 5.57
CA GLY A 556 -15.69 12.50 4.25
C GLY A 556 -14.92 13.41 3.28
N GLY A 557 -14.22 12.78 2.33
CA GLY A 557 -13.40 13.48 1.35
C GLY A 557 -14.22 14.18 0.28
N SER A 558 -13.77 15.37 -0.12
CA SER A 558 -14.41 16.22 -1.12
C SER A 558 -13.58 16.24 -2.41
N PRO A 559 -13.89 15.40 -3.40
CA PRO A 559 -13.12 15.36 -4.64
C PRO A 559 -13.40 16.54 -5.58
N GLY A 560 -12.49 16.75 -6.53
CA GLY A 560 -12.74 17.56 -7.73
C GLY A 560 -13.33 16.72 -8.87
N GLY A 561 -13.49 17.31 -10.06
CA GLY A 561 -13.87 16.57 -11.28
C GLY A 561 -15.30 16.02 -11.25
N TYR A 562 -15.55 14.86 -11.87
CA TYR A 562 -16.86 14.19 -11.94
C TYR A 562 -16.98 13.05 -10.90
N GLN A 563 -16.34 13.23 -9.75
CA GLN A 563 -16.28 12.22 -8.70
C GLN A 563 -17.16 12.61 -7.52
N ALA A 564 -17.68 11.62 -6.81
CA ALA A 564 -18.62 11.87 -5.73
C ALA A 564 -17.98 11.99 -4.35
N GLY A 565 -18.65 12.73 -3.46
CA GLY A 565 -18.20 12.93 -2.08
C GLY A 565 -18.28 11.66 -1.25
N GLY A 566 -17.30 11.47 -0.36
CA GLY A 566 -17.33 10.41 0.64
C GLY A 566 -18.24 10.77 1.80
N SER A 567 -18.86 9.79 2.45
CA SER A 567 -19.67 10.06 3.64
C SER A 567 -18.81 10.43 4.85
N GLY A 568 -19.39 11.17 5.80
CA GLY A 568 -18.79 11.32 7.13
C GLY A 568 -18.66 9.97 7.83
N GLY A 569 -17.77 9.87 8.81
CA GLY A 569 -17.48 8.66 9.57
C GLY A 569 -18.21 8.57 10.90
N GLY A 570 -17.76 7.64 11.75
CA GLY A 570 -18.26 7.44 13.10
C GLY A 570 -17.42 8.17 14.14
N ILE A 571 -18.07 8.82 15.11
CA ILE A 571 -17.41 9.33 16.31
C ILE A 571 -18.18 8.80 17.52
N MET A 572 -17.53 7.95 18.31
CA MET A 572 -18.06 7.39 19.55
C MET A 572 -17.17 7.84 20.71
N ILE A 573 -17.75 8.56 21.67
CA ILE A 573 -17.07 9.00 22.89
C ILE A 573 -17.87 8.51 24.09
N SER A 574 -17.24 7.66 24.89
CA SER A 574 -17.77 7.14 26.15
C SER A 574 -16.82 7.51 27.29
N ALA A 575 -17.31 8.25 28.28
CA ALA A 575 -16.55 8.64 29.47
C ALA A 575 -17.47 9.15 30.60
N PRO A 576 -17.14 8.93 31.89
CA PRO A 576 -17.88 9.51 33.00
C PRO A 576 -17.97 11.03 32.99
N VAL A 577 -16.94 11.72 32.50
CA VAL A 577 -16.93 13.17 32.30
C VAL A 577 -16.57 13.48 30.85
N ILE A 578 -17.46 14.17 30.15
CA ILE A 578 -17.20 14.75 28.83
C ILE A 578 -17.25 16.27 28.99
N ALA A 579 -16.19 16.98 28.64
CA ALA A 579 -16.07 18.41 28.85
C ALA A 579 -15.40 19.10 27.65
N GLY A 580 -15.61 20.40 27.51
CA GLY A 580 -14.93 21.21 26.49
C GLY A 580 -15.76 22.43 26.12
N ARG A 581 -15.17 23.63 26.20
CA ARG A 581 -15.92 24.86 25.98
C ARG A 581 -15.95 25.30 24.52
N TYR A 582 -14.86 25.07 23.78
CA TYR A 582 -14.71 25.55 22.40
C TYR A 582 -14.44 24.43 21.40
N GLY A 583 -14.46 23.17 21.86
CA GLY A 583 -14.14 22.03 21.03
C GLY A 583 -15.09 21.85 19.85
N MET A 584 -14.60 21.19 18.81
CA MET A 584 -15.42 20.81 17.64
C MET A 584 -15.40 19.31 17.43
N ILE A 585 -16.57 18.73 17.20
CA ILE A 585 -16.75 17.33 16.82
C ILE A 585 -17.44 17.31 15.46
N MET A 586 -16.79 16.74 14.44
CA MET A 586 -17.26 16.83 13.06
C MET A 586 -17.20 15.48 12.34
N ALA A 587 -18.34 15.02 11.85
CA ALA A 587 -18.45 13.88 10.95
C ALA A 587 -19.29 14.28 9.72
N ASN A 588 -18.87 15.31 8.99
CA ASN A 588 -19.60 15.81 7.83
C ASN A 588 -19.30 14.97 6.58
N GLY A 589 -20.26 14.89 5.66
CA GLY A 589 -20.05 14.35 4.32
C GLY A 589 -19.21 15.29 3.45
N GLY A 590 -18.46 14.72 2.51
CA GLY A 590 -17.67 15.47 1.54
C GLY A 590 -18.52 16.01 0.40
N LYS A 591 -18.15 17.17 -0.14
CA LYS A 591 -18.81 17.78 -1.30
C LYS A 591 -18.58 16.94 -2.56
N GLY A 592 -19.61 16.76 -3.38
CA GLY A 592 -19.48 16.14 -4.70
C GLY A 592 -18.71 17.03 -5.68
N GLY A 593 -17.93 16.41 -6.56
CA GLY A 593 -17.40 17.06 -7.75
C GLY A 593 -18.52 17.43 -8.74
N ALA A 594 -18.18 18.14 -9.81
CA ALA A 594 -19.09 18.49 -10.91
C ALA A 594 -20.08 17.35 -11.22
N GLU A 595 -21.36 17.70 -11.21
CA GLU A 595 -22.46 16.80 -11.59
C GLU A 595 -22.60 15.53 -10.74
N SER A 596 -21.87 15.45 -9.63
CA SER A 596 -21.80 14.28 -8.74
C SER A 596 -22.43 14.57 -7.40
N GLY A 597 -22.90 13.49 -6.75
CA GLY A 597 -23.58 13.58 -5.47
C GLY A 597 -22.64 13.92 -4.31
N GLY A 598 -23.13 14.70 -3.35
CA GLY A 598 -22.45 14.92 -2.07
C GLY A 598 -22.52 13.69 -1.15
N GLY A 599 -21.54 13.49 -0.27
CA GLY A 599 -21.56 12.38 0.69
C GLY A 599 -22.56 12.61 1.82
N GLY A 600 -23.17 11.56 2.36
CA GLY A 600 -24.02 11.63 3.55
C GLY A 600 -23.24 12.07 4.79
N GLY A 601 -23.87 12.80 5.70
CA GLY A 601 -23.28 13.18 6.98
C GLY A 601 -23.22 11.98 7.92
N GLY A 602 -22.12 11.83 8.67
CA GLY A 602 -21.80 10.68 9.51
C GLY A 602 -22.57 10.58 10.84
N ARG A 603 -22.02 9.86 11.81
CA ARG A 603 -22.69 9.61 13.09
C ARG A 603 -21.82 10.01 14.26
N VAL A 604 -22.37 10.78 15.20
CA VAL A 604 -21.71 11.18 16.44
C VAL A 604 -22.51 10.67 17.62
N ALA A 605 -21.87 9.99 18.57
CA ALA A 605 -22.46 9.55 19.83
C ALA A 605 -21.60 9.96 21.03
N LEU A 606 -22.21 10.71 21.96
CA LEU A 606 -21.67 10.99 23.29
C LEU A 606 -22.50 10.22 24.33
N ARG A 607 -21.86 9.33 25.10
CA ARG A 607 -22.57 8.40 25.98
C ARG A 607 -21.83 8.08 27.28
N ASP A 608 -22.53 7.35 28.16
CA ASP A 608 -22.06 6.81 29.44
C ASP A 608 -21.47 7.88 30.38
N TRP A 609 -21.90 9.13 30.21
CA TRP A 609 -21.45 10.24 31.03
C TRP A 609 -22.32 10.40 32.27
N LYS A 610 -21.64 10.71 33.39
CA LYS A 610 -22.25 11.18 34.63
C LYS A 610 -22.37 12.69 34.63
N THR A 611 -21.36 13.36 34.06
CA THR A 611 -21.31 14.82 33.91
C THR A 611 -20.94 15.17 32.46
N ASN A 612 -21.79 15.92 31.78
CA ASN A 612 -21.50 16.49 30.47
C ASN A 612 -21.42 18.02 30.57
N GLN A 613 -20.22 18.54 30.34
CA GLN A 613 -19.86 19.96 30.31
C GLN A 613 -19.29 20.35 28.94
N PHE A 614 -19.62 19.59 27.89
CA PHE A 614 -19.28 19.97 26.54
C PHE A 614 -20.27 21.02 26.03
N ASP A 615 -19.74 22.22 25.73
CA ASP A 615 -20.46 23.39 25.21
C ASP A 615 -19.96 23.78 23.81
N GLY A 616 -19.19 22.88 23.19
CA GLY A 616 -18.64 23.05 21.84
C GLY A 616 -19.62 22.69 20.72
N THR A 617 -19.13 22.70 19.48
CA THR A 617 -19.96 22.46 18.29
C THR A 617 -19.89 21.00 17.83
N ILE A 618 -21.03 20.41 17.50
CA ILE A 618 -21.14 19.10 16.86
C ILE A 618 -21.78 19.25 15.47
N THR A 619 -21.15 18.73 14.41
CA THR A 619 -21.71 18.75 13.05
C THR A 619 -21.69 17.37 12.39
N VAL A 620 -22.79 17.02 11.75
CA VAL A 620 -22.98 15.80 10.94
C VAL A 620 -23.65 16.13 9.61
N SER A 621 -23.30 17.28 9.03
CA SER A 621 -23.95 17.76 7.81
C SER A 621 -23.66 16.85 6.63
N GLY A 622 -24.66 16.66 5.75
CA GLY A 622 -24.41 16.11 4.42
C GLY A 622 -23.50 17.03 3.61
N GLY A 623 -22.71 16.45 2.72
CA GLY A 623 -21.87 17.18 1.79
C GLY A 623 -22.70 17.82 0.70
N ASP A 624 -22.29 19.01 0.27
CA ASP A 624 -22.96 19.74 -0.81
C ASP A 624 -22.92 18.96 -2.13
N LEU A 625 -23.90 19.25 -3.00
CA LEU A 625 -23.85 18.84 -4.40
C LEU A 625 -22.69 19.54 -5.13
N GLY A 626 -22.22 18.93 -6.21
CA GLY A 626 -21.22 19.57 -7.06
C GLY A 626 -21.80 20.66 -7.96
N SER A 627 -22.66 20.26 -8.90
CA SER A 627 -23.33 21.16 -9.86
C SER A 627 -24.52 20.47 -10.57
N GLY A 628 -25.30 21.24 -11.34
CA GLY A 628 -26.37 20.71 -12.18
C GLY A 628 -27.57 20.20 -11.38
N THR A 629 -28.09 19.02 -11.76
CA THR A 629 -29.25 18.39 -11.12
C THR A 629 -28.87 17.41 -9.99
N ALA A 630 -27.61 17.45 -9.55
CA ALA A 630 -27.08 16.55 -8.54
C ALA A 630 -27.65 16.96 -7.18
N THR A 631 -27.66 16.01 -6.25
CA THR A 631 -28.23 16.25 -4.92
C THR A 631 -27.14 16.25 -3.86
N ALA A 632 -27.37 17.05 -2.81
CA ALA A 632 -26.54 17.03 -1.61
C ALA A 632 -26.80 15.73 -0.84
N GLY A 633 -25.82 15.31 -0.03
CA GLY A 633 -26.04 14.25 0.94
C GLY A 633 -27.03 14.69 2.02
N SER A 634 -27.72 13.72 2.60
CA SER A 634 -28.55 13.97 3.78
C SER A 634 -27.68 14.12 5.03
N ASN A 635 -28.18 14.86 6.01
CA ASN A 635 -27.53 14.97 7.32
C ASN A 635 -27.50 13.61 8.03
N GLY A 636 -26.49 13.47 8.88
CA GLY A 636 -26.29 12.33 9.74
C GLY A 636 -27.02 12.42 11.06
N THR A 637 -26.52 11.69 12.06
CA THR A 637 -27.16 11.58 13.38
C THR A 637 -26.25 12.01 14.50
N ILE A 638 -26.78 12.79 15.44
CA ILE A 638 -26.15 13.07 16.73
C ILE A 638 -26.97 12.36 17.81
N TYR A 639 -26.30 11.53 18.60
CA TYR A 639 -26.87 10.86 19.76
C TYR A 639 -26.16 11.33 21.02
N VAL A 640 -26.92 11.88 21.96
CA VAL A 640 -26.41 12.29 23.27
C VAL A 640 -27.36 11.71 24.30
N ALA A 641 -26.90 10.72 25.06
CA ALA A 641 -27.69 10.11 26.12
C ALA A 641 -26.89 9.99 27.41
N ARG A 642 -27.60 10.22 28.52
CA ARG A 642 -27.11 10.07 29.87
C ARG A 642 -27.45 8.67 30.35
N ASP A 643 -26.44 7.90 30.77
CA ASP A 643 -26.58 6.67 31.59
C ASP A 643 -27.79 5.77 31.21
N GLU A 644 -28.07 5.62 29.92
CA GLU A 644 -29.00 4.62 29.41
C GLU A 644 -28.17 3.36 29.18
N SER A 645 -28.28 2.41 30.09
CA SER A 645 -27.57 1.14 29.98
C SER A 645 -28.06 0.38 28.75
N TYR A 646 -27.27 0.42 27.67
CA TYR A 646 -27.31 -0.53 26.58
C TYR A 646 -26.21 -1.57 26.83
N PRO A 647 -26.40 -2.52 27.79
CA PRO A 647 -25.33 -3.42 28.23
C PRO A 647 -24.92 -4.43 27.16
N PHE A 648 -25.69 -4.58 26.08
CA PHE A 648 -25.48 -5.60 25.06
C PHE A 648 -25.32 -5.00 23.67
N THR A 649 -24.47 -5.63 22.87
CA THR A 649 -24.27 -5.33 21.45
C THR A 649 -24.85 -6.46 20.60
N LEU A 650 -25.65 -6.11 19.59
CA LEU A 650 -25.99 -6.99 18.47
C LEU A 650 -25.04 -6.72 17.31
N SER A 651 -24.29 -7.73 16.87
CA SER A 651 -23.53 -7.69 15.61
C SER A 651 -24.29 -8.43 14.51
N VAL A 652 -24.56 -7.78 13.37
CA VAL A 652 -25.18 -8.40 12.19
C VAL A 652 -24.13 -8.60 11.10
N LYS A 653 -23.97 -9.84 10.62
CA LYS A 653 -22.96 -10.29 9.64
C LYS A 653 -23.60 -11.13 8.53
N GLY A 654 -22.89 -11.27 7.41
CA GLY A 654 -23.28 -12.16 6.31
C GLY A 654 -22.19 -13.18 6.02
N TYR A 655 -22.57 -14.42 5.76
CA TYR A 655 -21.67 -15.52 5.41
C TYR A 655 -22.08 -16.14 4.06
N PRO A 656 -21.15 -16.45 3.14
CA PRO A 656 -19.69 -16.23 3.25
C PRO A 656 -19.28 -14.75 3.22
N GLN A 657 -20.19 -13.87 2.84
CA GLN A 657 -19.98 -12.42 2.82
C GLN A 657 -21.34 -11.72 2.94
N ARG A 658 -21.31 -10.40 3.19
CA ARG A 658 -22.48 -9.53 3.16
C ARG A 658 -23.13 -9.53 1.77
N ARG A 659 -24.45 -9.67 1.75
CA ARG A 659 -25.33 -9.59 0.56
C ARG A 659 -26.70 -9.00 0.95
N GLY A 660 -27.33 -8.28 0.04
CA GLY A 660 -28.68 -7.71 0.26
C GLY A 660 -28.72 -6.70 1.40
N THR A 661 -29.94 -6.31 1.78
CA THR A 661 -30.22 -5.46 2.94
C THR A 661 -30.91 -6.24 4.05
N CYS A 662 -30.73 -5.81 5.31
CA CYS A 662 -31.47 -6.34 6.45
C CYS A 662 -32.18 -5.24 7.24
N GLU A 663 -33.36 -5.53 7.76
CA GLU A 663 -34.24 -4.56 8.45
C GLU A 663 -34.87 -5.17 9.72
N PRO A 664 -34.93 -4.42 10.83
CA PRO A 664 -34.53 -3.02 11.00
C PRO A 664 -33.03 -2.82 11.29
N PHE A 665 -32.27 -3.91 11.48
CA PHE A 665 -30.84 -3.86 11.77
C PHE A 665 -30.06 -4.43 10.59
N ASP A 666 -29.54 -3.55 9.73
CA ASP A 666 -28.66 -3.95 8.63
C ASP A 666 -27.31 -4.46 9.15
N TYR A 667 -26.41 -4.91 8.29
CA TYR A 667 -25.06 -5.33 8.69
C TYR A 667 -24.33 -4.26 9.52
N GLY A 668 -23.74 -4.65 10.66
CA GLY A 668 -23.07 -3.74 11.60
C GLY A 668 -23.30 -4.08 13.06
N ALA A 669 -22.87 -3.19 13.96
CA ALA A 669 -23.05 -3.34 15.41
C ALA A 669 -24.09 -2.33 15.95
N TYR A 670 -24.95 -2.79 16.87
CA TYR A 670 -26.06 -2.01 17.44
C TYR A 670 -26.15 -2.20 18.95
N ALA A 671 -26.38 -1.10 19.67
CA ALA A 671 -26.59 -1.13 21.12
C ALA A 671 -28.01 -1.57 21.43
N MET A 672 -28.15 -2.47 22.40
CA MET A 672 -29.43 -3.05 22.79
C MET A 672 -29.61 -3.03 24.29
N THR A 673 -30.84 -2.77 24.71
CA THR A 673 -31.25 -2.90 26.12
C THR A 673 -31.38 -4.37 26.48
N SER A 674 -31.09 -4.70 27.74
CA SER A 674 -31.36 -6.03 28.28
C SER A 674 -32.84 -6.39 28.17
N GLY A 675 -33.14 -7.61 27.72
CA GLY A 675 -34.50 -8.14 27.58
C GLY A 675 -35.24 -7.74 26.31
N ALA A 676 -34.61 -6.99 25.38
CA ALA A 676 -35.26 -6.59 24.13
C ALA A 676 -35.52 -7.80 23.21
N VAL A 677 -36.77 -7.99 22.75
CA VAL A 677 -37.11 -8.98 21.72
C VAL A 677 -36.96 -8.34 20.35
N LEU A 678 -36.07 -8.89 19.53
CA LEU A 678 -35.73 -8.38 18.21
C LEU A 678 -36.31 -9.29 17.12
N THR A 679 -36.83 -8.67 16.06
CA THR A 679 -37.17 -9.31 14.79
C THR A 679 -36.35 -8.64 13.70
N ASN A 680 -35.45 -9.38 13.05
CA ASN A 680 -34.63 -8.88 11.94
C ASN A 680 -34.91 -9.72 10.69
N ASN A 681 -34.99 -9.08 9.53
CA ASN A 681 -35.34 -9.72 8.26
C ASN A 681 -34.23 -9.47 7.23
N ALA A 682 -33.96 -10.46 6.38
CA ALA A 682 -33.10 -10.31 5.20
C ALA A 682 -33.92 -10.49 3.92
N GLU A 683 -33.45 -9.89 2.83
CA GLU A 683 -33.97 -10.17 1.50
C GLU A 683 -33.77 -11.66 1.13
N ARG A 684 -34.77 -12.26 0.48
CA ARG A 684 -34.66 -13.66 0.03
C ARG A 684 -33.72 -13.81 -1.17
N PHE A 685 -33.73 -12.86 -2.09
CA PHE A 685 -32.92 -12.86 -3.31
C PHE A 685 -32.39 -11.46 -3.59
N THR A 686 -31.14 -11.35 -4.06
CA THR A 686 -30.50 -10.05 -4.34
C THR A 686 -29.43 -10.14 -5.45
N GLU A 687 -29.03 -8.98 -5.98
CA GLU A 687 -28.03 -8.75 -7.05
C GLU A 687 -28.11 -9.73 -8.23
N THR A 688 -28.92 -9.40 -9.24
CA THR A 688 -29.06 -10.23 -10.44
C THR A 688 -28.14 -9.74 -11.55
N SER A 689 -27.21 -10.58 -12.00
CA SER A 689 -26.41 -10.34 -13.21
C SER A 689 -26.55 -11.53 -14.15
N GLY A 690 -27.34 -11.39 -15.21
CA GLY A 690 -27.56 -12.44 -16.19
C GLY A 690 -28.10 -13.73 -15.56
N LEU A 691 -27.25 -14.77 -15.50
CA LEU A 691 -27.60 -16.13 -15.04
C LEU A 691 -27.20 -16.40 -13.57
N LEU A 692 -26.85 -15.38 -12.78
CA LEU A 692 -26.48 -15.49 -11.36
C LEU A 692 -27.35 -14.58 -10.48
N ARG A 693 -27.78 -15.09 -9.33
CA ARG A 693 -28.34 -14.31 -8.21
C ARG A 693 -27.86 -14.86 -6.86
N TYR A 694 -27.93 -14.07 -5.79
CA TYR A 694 -27.67 -14.56 -4.43
C TYR A 694 -28.98 -14.80 -3.68
N ALA A 695 -28.99 -15.82 -2.82
CA ALA A 695 -30.16 -16.23 -2.06
C ALA A 695 -29.82 -16.45 -0.58
N CYS A 696 -30.65 -15.91 0.31
CA CYS A 696 -30.56 -16.13 1.75
C CYS A 696 -31.39 -17.37 2.13
N TYR A 697 -30.76 -18.32 2.82
CA TYR A 697 -31.38 -19.60 3.21
C TYR A 697 -31.50 -19.81 4.71
N GLY A 698 -31.12 -18.82 5.50
CA GLY A 698 -31.22 -18.93 6.94
C GLY A 698 -30.32 -17.96 7.67
N TRP A 699 -30.24 -18.19 8.97
CA TRP A 699 -29.45 -17.40 9.89
C TRP A 699 -28.95 -18.25 11.05
N ARG A 700 -27.88 -17.77 11.68
CA ARG A 700 -27.30 -18.33 12.89
C ARG A 700 -27.06 -17.20 13.88
N LEU A 701 -27.37 -17.42 15.15
CA LEU A 701 -27.15 -16.50 16.25
C LEU A 701 -26.11 -17.12 17.19
N THR A 702 -25.03 -16.41 17.47
CA THR A 702 -23.97 -16.85 18.39
C THR A 702 -23.71 -15.82 19.48
N ASN A 703 -23.18 -16.22 20.63
CA ASN A 703 -22.68 -15.29 21.64
C ASN A 703 -21.18 -14.96 21.44
N ASP A 704 -20.59 -14.17 22.34
CA ASP A 704 -19.17 -13.76 22.27
C ASP A 704 -18.17 -14.93 22.31
N SER A 705 -18.55 -16.07 22.88
CA SER A 705 -17.72 -17.29 22.86
C SER A 705 -17.77 -18.05 21.52
N GLY A 706 -18.62 -17.60 20.59
CA GLY A 706 -18.88 -18.27 19.32
C GLY A 706 -19.85 -19.46 19.42
N ALA A 707 -20.41 -19.73 20.61
CA ALA A 707 -21.41 -20.77 20.81
C ALA A 707 -22.73 -20.38 20.13
N GLU A 708 -23.39 -21.34 19.47
CA GLU A 708 -24.70 -21.13 18.86
C GLU A 708 -25.79 -21.02 19.92
N VAL A 709 -26.52 -19.91 19.87
CA VAL A 709 -27.68 -19.63 20.73
C VAL A 709 -28.97 -20.04 20.03
N SER A 710 -29.07 -19.80 18.72
CA SER A 710 -30.23 -20.15 17.90
C SER A 710 -29.88 -20.17 16.41
N SER A 711 -30.68 -20.83 15.58
CA SER A 711 -30.59 -20.77 14.13
C SER A 711 -31.95 -20.96 13.47
N GLY A 712 -32.06 -20.62 12.18
CA GLY A 712 -33.29 -20.79 11.41
C GLY A 712 -33.02 -20.84 9.91
N SER A 713 -33.96 -21.41 9.14
CA SER A 713 -33.89 -21.53 7.67
C SER A 713 -34.77 -20.51 6.92
N SER A 714 -35.44 -19.62 7.65
CA SER A 714 -36.21 -18.52 7.09
C SER A 714 -35.34 -17.29 6.87
N THR A 715 -35.89 -16.28 6.20
CA THR A 715 -35.27 -14.96 6.06
C THR A 715 -35.68 -14.00 7.19
N GLN A 716 -36.16 -14.53 8.32
CA GLN A 716 -36.58 -13.78 9.50
C GLN A 716 -36.00 -14.41 10.77
N ALA A 717 -35.24 -13.63 11.52
CA ALA A 717 -34.66 -14.00 12.80
C ALA A 717 -35.42 -13.31 13.94
N VAL A 718 -35.87 -14.09 14.92
CA VAL A 718 -36.53 -13.57 16.13
C VAL A 718 -35.81 -14.10 17.36
N PHE A 719 -35.32 -13.21 18.22
CA PHE A 719 -34.53 -13.58 19.41
C PHE A 719 -34.57 -12.48 20.48
N THR A 720 -34.13 -12.80 21.70
CA THR A 720 -34.10 -11.85 22.84
C THR A 720 -32.66 -11.49 23.20
N MET A 721 -32.40 -10.21 23.44
CA MET A 721 -31.11 -9.70 23.89
C MET A 721 -30.91 -9.96 25.38
N THR A 722 -30.04 -10.90 25.70
CA THR A 722 -29.68 -11.27 27.09
C THR A 722 -28.17 -11.21 27.36
N GLU A 723 -27.39 -11.12 26.28
CA GLU A 723 -25.93 -10.99 26.25
C GLU A 723 -25.53 -10.34 24.91
N ASN A 724 -24.24 -10.15 24.67
CA ASN A 724 -23.75 -9.77 23.34
C ASN A 724 -24.02 -10.91 22.35
N LEU A 725 -24.63 -10.59 21.22
CA LEU A 725 -25.06 -11.59 20.24
C LEU A 725 -24.60 -11.20 18.83
N THR A 726 -24.25 -12.20 18.02
CA THR A 726 -23.92 -12.06 16.60
C THR A 726 -24.93 -12.81 15.76
N LEU A 727 -25.75 -12.09 14.99
CA LEU A 727 -26.64 -12.62 13.96
C LEU A 727 -25.89 -12.72 12.63
N THR A 728 -25.81 -13.92 12.06
CA THR A 728 -25.16 -14.20 10.77
C THR A 728 -26.18 -14.71 9.77
N TRP A 729 -26.43 -13.94 8.70
CA TRP A 729 -27.24 -14.38 7.56
C TRP A 729 -26.47 -15.32 6.64
N LEU A 730 -27.08 -16.43 6.24
CA LEU A 730 -26.48 -17.48 5.44
C LEU A 730 -26.89 -17.34 3.97
N TRP A 731 -25.91 -16.99 3.14
CA TRP A 731 -26.08 -16.73 1.71
C TRP A 731 -25.44 -17.82 0.86
N THR A 732 -26.04 -18.09 -0.29
CA THR A 732 -25.49 -18.95 -1.34
C THR A 732 -25.77 -18.37 -2.72
N ASN A 733 -25.07 -18.90 -3.73
CA ASN A 733 -25.33 -18.56 -5.12
C ASN A 733 -26.48 -19.40 -5.67
N GLN A 734 -27.27 -18.82 -6.57
CA GLN A 734 -28.14 -19.57 -7.46
C GLN A 734 -27.81 -19.25 -8.91
N PHE A 735 -27.88 -20.28 -9.73
CA PHE A 735 -27.61 -20.19 -11.16
C PHE A 735 -28.84 -20.53 -11.97
N TYR A 736 -29.06 -19.78 -13.05
CA TYR A 736 -30.15 -20.03 -13.96
C TYR A 736 -29.76 -21.09 -14.98
N LEU A 737 -30.59 -22.10 -15.12
CA LEU A 737 -30.56 -23.08 -16.20
C LEU A 737 -31.59 -22.66 -17.24
N SER A 738 -31.17 -22.55 -18.50
CA SER A 738 -32.04 -22.33 -19.65
C SER A 738 -31.89 -23.51 -20.60
N VAL A 739 -32.95 -24.29 -20.80
CA VAL A 739 -32.95 -25.45 -21.69
C VAL A 739 -33.98 -25.25 -22.79
N THR A 740 -33.59 -25.54 -24.02
CA THR A 740 -34.51 -25.53 -25.17
C THR A 740 -34.39 -26.82 -25.96
N ALA A 741 -35.43 -27.18 -26.71
CA ALA A 741 -35.37 -28.23 -27.73
C ALA A 741 -35.29 -27.58 -29.12
N GLY A 742 -34.35 -28.06 -29.94
CA GLY A 742 -34.33 -27.77 -31.37
C GLY A 742 -35.50 -28.45 -32.11
N PRO A 743 -35.66 -28.18 -33.41
CA PRO A 743 -36.74 -28.77 -34.20
C PRO A 743 -36.73 -30.31 -34.19
N ASN A 744 -37.92 -30.91 -34.34
CA ASN A 744 -38.14 -32.37 -34.45
C ASN A 744 -37.85 -33.18 -33.18
N GLY A 745 -38.03 -32.53 -32.04
CA GLY A 745 -38.08 -33.18 -30.74
C GLY A 745 -38.54 -32.21 -29.67
N SER A 746 -38.62 -32.72 -28.44
CA SER A 746 -39.09 -31.98 -27.28
C SER A 746 -38.25 -32.29 -26.05
N LEU A 747 -38.27 -31.41 -25.06
CA LEU A 747 -37.78 -31.75 -23.73
C LEU A 747 -38.80 -32.67 -23.05
N VAL A 748 -38.33 -33.73 -22.38
CA VAL A 748 -39.21 -34.59 -21.57
C VAL A 748 -39.90 -33.77 -20.48
N GLN A 749 -39.19 -32.78 -19.94
CA GLN A 749 -39.70 -31.78 -19.03
C GLN A 749 -38.88 -30.48 -19.20
N ASP A 750 -39.54 -29.32 -19.14
CA ASP A 750 -38.83 -28.04 -19.06
C ASP A 750 -38.24 -27.87 -17.66
N MET A 751 -36.91 -27.97 -17.59
CA MET A 751 -36.13 -27.81 -16.36
C MET A 751 -35.53 -26.41 -16.24
N SER A 752 -35.96 -25.44 -17.05
CA SER A 752 -35.44 -24.08 -16.98
C SER A 752 -35.83 -23.40 -15.67
N GLY A 753 -34.87 -22.78 -14.97
CA GLY A 753 -35.12 -22.19 -13.66
C GLY A 753 -33.87 -21.90 -12.84
N TRP A 754 -34.07 -21.35 -11.65
CA TRP A 754 -32.99 -21.06 -10.70
C TRP A 754 -32.72 -22.25 -9.79
N TYR A 755 -31.45 -22.66 -9.74
CA TYR A 755 -30.98 -23.78 -8.94
C TYR A 755 -29.88 -23.33 -7.99
N THR A 756 -29.82 -23.92 -6.81
CA THR A 756 -28.79 -23.59 -5.81
C THR A 756 -27.43 -24.14 -6.23
N ASN A 757 -26.36 -23.41 -5.88
CA ASN A 757 -24.99 -23.82 -6.17
C ASN A 757 -24.73 -25.29 -5.79
N GLY A 758 -24.23 -26.07 -6.74
CA GLY A 758 -23.92 -27.50 -6.57
C GLY A 758 -25.12 -28.44 -6.69
N GLN A 759 -26.34 -27.93 -6.90
CA GLN A 759 -27.50 -28.79 -7.12
C GLN A 759 -27.36 -29.57 -8.43
N GLN A 760 -27.70 -30.87 -8.39
CA GLN A 760 -27.73 -31.72 -9.57
C GLN A 760 -29.10 -31.65 -10.25
N VAL A 761 -29.10 -31.45 -11.57
CA VAL A 761 -30.32 -31.37 -12.40
C VAL A 761 -30.18 -32.34 -13.58
N SER A 762 -31.11 -33.28 -13.70
CA SER A 762 -31.16 -34.22 -14.83
C SER A 762 -32.11 -33.67 -15.89
N VAL A 763 -31.61 -33.55 -17.13
CA VAL A 763 -32.35 -32.99 -18.26
C VAL A 763 -32.43 -34.04 -19.36
N ALA A 764 -33.63 -34.31 -19.86
CA ALA A 764 -33.86 -35.30 -20.89
C ALA A 764 -34.60 -34.70 -22.10
N ALA A 765 -34.26 -35.19 -23.28
CA ALA A 765 -34.90 -34.83 -24.54
C ALA A 765 -35.47 -36.08 -25.22
N THR A 766 -36.58 -35.93 -25.95
CA THR A 766 -37.21 -37.02 -26.73
C THR A 766 -37.35 -36.55 -28.17
N ALA A 767 -36.89 -37.38 -29.11
CA ALA A 767 -37.03 -37.10 -30.54
C ALA A 767 -38.46 -37.39 -31.01
N ASP A 768 -38.93 -36.62 -31.99
CA ASP A 768 -40.20 -36.90 -32.66
C ASP A 768 -40.08 -38.17 -33.54
N PRO A 769 -41.20 -38.84 -33.89
CA PRO A 769 -41.16 -40.01 -34.77
C PRO A 769 -40.41 -39.72 -36.08
N GLY A 770 -39.43 -40.56 -36.42
CA GLY A 770 -38.58 -40.40 -37.61
C GLY A 770 -37.29 -39.60 -37.36
N TYR A 771 -37.01 -39.21 -36.11
CA TYR A 771 -35.81 -38.49 -35.71
C TYR A 771 -35.08 -39.19 -34.56
N VAL A 772 -33.83 -38.81 -34.34
CA VAL A 772 -32.97 -39.25 -33.24
C VAL A 772 -32.36 -38.05 -32.53
N PHE A 773 -32.22 -38.14 -31.21
CA PHE A 773 -31.40 -37.20 -30.45
C PHE A 773 -29.93 -37.39 -30.84
N ILE A 774 -29.24 -36.30 -31.14
CA ILE A 774 -27.83 -36.34 -31.54
C ILE A 774 -26.89 -35.77 -30.48
N ALA A 775 -27.19 -34.59 -29.93
CA ALA A 775 -26.36 -33.96 -28.91
C ALA A 775 -27.06 -32.75 -28.25
N TRP A 776 -26.63 -32.42 -27.04
CA TRP A 776 -26.79 -31.12 -26.41
C TRP A 776 -25.75 -30.14 -26.95
N SER A 777 -26.14 -28.88 -27.15
CA SER A 777 -25.25 -27.78 -27.52
C SER A 777 -25.48 -26.54 -26.66
N GLY A 778 -24.51 -25.63 -26.63
CA GLY A 778 -24.59 -24.35 -25.91
C GLY A 778 -23.51 -24.21 -24.82
N PRO A 779 -23.31 -22.98 -24.31
CA PRO A 779 -22.22 -22.67 -23.38
C PRO A 779 -22.38 -23.35 -22.00
N GLY A 780 -23.53 -23.96 -21.71
CA GLY A 780 -23.81 -24.64 -20.45
C GLY A 780 -23.60 -26.16 -20.45
N VAL A 781 -23.19 -26.77 -21.57
CA VAL A 781 -23.01 -28.23 -21.69
C VAL A 781 -21.69 -28.66 -21.02
N PRO A 782 -21.71 -29.61 -20.05
CA PRO A 782 -20.49 -30.17 -19.49
C PRO A 782 -19.64 -30.87 -20.55
N VAL A 783 -18.34 -30.63 -20.45
CA VAL A 783 -17.32 -31.13 -21.36
C VAL A 783 -17.38 -32.67 -21.46
N GLY A 784 -17.55 -33.21 -22.67
CA GLY A 784 -17.59 -34.66 -22.93
C GLY A 784 -18.95 -35.34 -22.68
N HIS A 785 -19.98 -34.60 -22.27
CA HIS A 785 -21.32 -35.12 -21.95
C HIS A 785 -22.40 -34.68 -22.96
N ASN A 786 -21.99 -34.17 -24.12
CA ASN A 786 -22.90 -33.64 -25.12
C ASN A 786 -23.84 -34.71 -25.72
N THR A 787 -23.47 -35.99 -25.72
CA THR A 787 -24.34 -37.07 -26.22
C THR A 787 -25.16 -37.77 -25.12
N ASP A 788 -24.98 -37.40 -23.85
CA ASP A 788 -25.71 -38.03 -22.75
C ASP A 788 -27.18 -37.59 -22.76
N ASN A 789 -28.11 -38.55 -22.75
CA ASN A 789 -29.54 -38.25 -22.66
C ASN A 789 -30.23 -39.33 -21.82
N PRO A 790 -30.59 -39.06 -20.55
CA PRO A 790 -30.54 -37.75 -19.89
C PRO A 790 -29.12 -37.24 -19.59
N ILE A 791 -28.92 -35.92 -19.66
CA ILE A 791 -27.70 -35.24 -19.21
C ILE A 791 -27.81 -34.82 -17.75
N LEU A 792 -26.76 -35.05 -16.96
CA LEU A 792 -26.69 -34.65 -15.56
C LEU A 792 -25.86 -33.36 -15.41
N LEU A 793 -26.49 -32.28 -14.94
CA LEU A 793 -25.88 -30.97 -14.79
C LEU A 793 -25.61 -30.67 -13.32
N THR A 794 -24.38 -30.26 -12.99
CA THR A 794 -24.09 -29.62 -11.69
C THR A 794 -24.24 -28.11 -11.85
N MET A 795 -25.11 -27.49 -11.06
CA MET A 795 -25.38 -26.05 -11.13
C MET A 795 -24.34 -25.26 -10.35
N ASP A 796 -23.13 -25.14 -10.91
CA ASP A 796 -21.99 -24.36 -10.40
C ASP A 796 -21.74 -23.05 -11.17
N GLN A 797 -22.51 -22.85 -12.24
CA GLN A 797 -22.50 -21.67 -13.11
C GLN A 797 -23.86 -21.56 -13.82
N GLY A 798 -24.12 -20.40 -14.44
CA GLY A 798 -25.27 -20.25 -15.34
C GLY A 798 -25.12 -21.13 -16.58
N ARG A 799 -26.18 -21.87 -16.95
CA ARG A 799 -26.12 -22.86 -18.03
C ARG A 799 -27.19 -22.60 -19.09
N VAL A 800 -26.79 -22.60 -20.36
CA VAL A 800 -27.69 -22.54 -21.52
C VAL A 800 -27.45 -23.75 -22.41
N LEU A 801 -28.49 -24.56 -22.62
CA LEU A 801 -28.45 -25.80 -23.39
C LEU A 801 -29.57 -25.85 -24.44
N GLN A 802 -29.28 -26.49 -25.56
CA GLN A 802 -30.24 -26.85 -26.60
C GLN A 802 -30.10 -28.32 -26.97
N ALA A 803 -31.19 -29.09 -26.94
CA ALA A 803 -31.24 -30.45 -27.49
C ALA A 803 -31.32 -30.40 -29.02
N ASN A 804 -30.48 -31.17 -29.70
CA ASN A 804 -30.46 -31.22 -31.16
C ASN A 804 -30.90 -32.61 -31.65
N PHE A 805 -31.63 -32.62 -32.77
CA PHE A 805 -32.19 -33.83 -33.37
C PHE A 805 -31.87 -33.88 -34.86
N ALA A 806 -31.73 -35.10 -35.40
CA ALA A 806 -31.53 -35.36 -36.81
C ALA A 806 -32.46 -36.47 -37.32
N SER A 807 -32.68 -36.53 -38.63
CA SER A 807 -33.49 -37.58 -39.26
C SER A 807 -32.91 -38.96 -38.97
N SER A 808 -33.76 -39.94 -38.66
CA SER A 808 -33.35 -41.35 -38.56
C SER A 808 -33.21 -42.02 -39.93
N THR A 809 -33.76 -41.41 -40.98
CA THR A 809 -33.60 -41.89 -42.36
C THR A 809 -32.35 -41.27 -42.98
N PRO A 810 -31.40 -42.08 -43.49
CA PRO A 810 -30.17 -41.58 -44.09
C PRO A 810 -30.43 -40.63 -45.26
N GLN A 811 -29.81 -39.45 -45.20
CA GLN A 811 -29.88 -38.43 -46.23
C GLN A 811 -28.49 -37.87 -46.51
N ALA A 812 -28.09 -37.85 -47.78
CA ALA A 812 -26.84 -37.19 -48.16
C ALA A 812 -26.94 -35.68 -47.94
N ARG A 813 -25.97 -35.10 -47.22
CA ARG A 813 -25.93 -33.66 -46.92
C ARG A 813 -24.59 -33.04 -47.29
N SER A 814 -24.65 -31.85 -47.88
CA SER A 814 -23.46 -31.06 -48.24
C SER A 814 -23.37 -29.77 -47.42
N TRP A 815 -22.18 -29.47 -46.88
CA TRP A 815 -21.89 -28.22 -46.20
C TRP A 815 -21.31 -27.18 -47.17
N ASN A 816 -21.89 -25.97 -47.16
CA ASN A 816 -21.49 -24.86 -48.03
C ASN A 816 -21.36 -23.51 -47.30
N GLY A 817 -21.04 -23.52 -46.00
CA GLY A 817 -21.05 -22.33 -45.12
C GLY A 817 -19.79 -22.12 -44.28
N THR A 818 -19.84 -21.15 -43.37
CA THR A 818 -18.78 -20.89 -42.36
C THR A 818 -19.42 -20.71 -40.98
N ASN A 819 -19.38 -21.75 -40.13
CA ASN A 819 -19.88 -21.74 -38.75
C ASN A 819 -19.62 -23.11 -38.05
N PHE A 820 -20.21 -23.34 -36.88
CA PHE A 820 -20.22 -24.61 -36.17
C PHE A 820 -21.09 -25.67 -36.84
N TRP A 821 -20.67 -26.94 -36.75
CA TRP A 821 -21.32 -28.12 -37.30
C TRP A 821 -22.84 -28.17 -37.07
N LEU A 822 -23.29 -27.77 -35.88
CA LEU A 822 -24.70 -27.74 -35.48
C LEU A 822 -25.50 -26.54 -36.04
N SER A 823 -25.05 -25.93 -37.13
CA SER A 823 -25.76 -24.85 -37.84
C SER A 823 -26.62 -25.44 -38.97
N PRO A 824 -27.92 -25.75 -38.76
CA PRO A 824 -28.75 -26.50 -39.72
C PRO A 824 -28.94 -25.82 -41.08
N ALA A 825 -28.82 -24.49 -41.12
CA ALA A 825 -28.96 -23.69 -42.34
C ALA A 825 -27.76 -23.84 -43.31
N ASN A 826 -26.61 -24.31 -42.82
CA ASN A 826 -25.40 -24.48 -43.64
C ASN A 826 -25.33 -25.86 -44.31
N TRP A 827 -26.26 -26.75 -43.99
CA TRP A 827 -26.41 -28.06 -44.60
C TRP A 827 -27.40 -28.00 -45.78
N THR A 828 -27.11 -28.73 -46.86
CA THR A 828 -27.98 -28.86 -48.03
C THR A 828 -28.26 -30.33 -48.31
N PRO A 829 -29.53 -30.80 -48.26
CA PRO A 829 -30.71 -30.07 -47.80
C PRO A 829 -30.62 -29.61 -46.33
N ALA A 830 -31.38 -28.57 -45.96
CA ALA A 830 -31.34 -28.00 -44.61
C ALA A 830 -31.68 -29.03 -43.52
N GLY A 831 -31.01 -28.91 -42.37
CA GLY A 831 -31.13 -29.83 -41.24
C GLY A 831 -29.81 -30.46 -40.85
N LEU A 832 -29.72 -30.91 -39.60
CA LEU A 832 -28.49 -31.49 -39.05
C LEU A 832 -28.27 -32.90 -39.60
N PRO A 833 -27.02 -33.28 -39.91
CA PRO A 833 -26.69 -34.64 -40.33
C PRO A 833 -26.89 -35.62 -39.17
N GLY A 834 -27.55 -36.73 -39.47
CA GLY A 834 -27.71 -37.85 -38.55
C GLY A 834 -26.52 -38.82 -38.56
N PRO A 835 -26.47 -39.77 -37.61
CA PRO A 835 -25.37 -40.74 -37.47
C PRO A 835 -25.14 -41.65 -38.67
N SER A 836 -26.11 -41.75 -39.59
CA SER A 836 -26.02 -42.59 -40.80
C SER A 836 -25.98 -41.76 -42.09
N ASP A 837 -25.91 -40.43 -42.00
CA ASP A 837 -25.93 -39.55 -43.16
C ASP A 837 -24.55 -39.54 -43.85
N PRO A 838 -24.49 -39.72 -45.18
CA PRO A 838 -23.31 -39.38 -45.95
C PRO A 838 -23.11 -37.86 -45.99
N VAL A 839 -21.97 -37.38 -45.51
CA VAL A 839 -21.68 -35.96 -45.36
C VAL A 839 -20.55 -35.52 -46.28
N THR A 840 -20.78 -34.45 -47.04
CA THR A 840 -19.75 -33.80 -47.87
C THR A 840 -19.49 -32.37 -47.41
N ILE A 841 -18.27 -32.04 -46.99
CA ILE A 841 -17.86 -30.64 -46.79
C ILE A 841 -17.37 -30.10 -48.12
N GLN A 842 -18.24 -29.36 -48.81
CA GLN A 842 -18.08 -29.00 -50.21
C GLN A 842 -17.42 -27.62 -50.40
N SER A 843 -17.72 -26.66 -49.52
CA SER A 843 -17.07 -25.32 -49.50
C SER A 843 -17.13 -24.67 -48.11
N GLY A 844 -16.23 -23.73 -47.83
CA GLY A 844 -16.20 -22.97 -46.57
C GLY A 844 -15.48 -23.67 -45.40
N ILE A 845 -15.76 -23.23 -44.16
CA ILE A 845 -15.16 -23.76 -42.92
C ILE A 845 -16.25 -24.34 -42.02
N CYS A 846 -16.25 -25.65 -41.85
CA CYS A 846 -17.11 -26.33 -40.87
C CYS A 846 -16.33 -26.53 -39.56
N SER A 847 -16.77 -25.89 -38.48
CA SER A 847 -16.11 -25.99 -37.17
C SER A 847 -16.78 -27.06 -36.31
N LEU A 848 -16.03 -28.10 -35.95
CA LEU A 848 -16.47 -29.15 -35.06
C LEU A 848 -15.94 -28.88 -33.65
N ALA A 849 -16.86 -28.72 -32.70
CA ALA A 849 -16.53 -28.52 -31.28
C ALA A 849 -16.82 -29.75 -30.43
N ASP A 850 -17.68 -30.65 -30.92
CA ASP A 850 -18.26 -31.74 -30.15
C ASP A 850 -18.13 -33.08 -30.89
N PRO A 851 -17.98 -34.21 -30.17
CA PRO A 851 -18.08 -35.55 -30.75
C PRO A 851 -19.31 -35.71 -31.63
N THR A 852 -19.10 -36.19 -32.85
CA THR A 852 -20.16 -36.33 -33.86
C THR A 852 -19.99 -37.64 -34.61
N THR A 853 -21.11 -38.29 -34.91
CA THR A 853 -21.15 -39.51 -35.73
C THR A 853 -21.84 -39.23 -37.05
N VAL A 854 -21.30 -39.76 -38.15
CA VAL A 854 -21.90 -39.67 -39.50
C VAL A 854 -21.70 -40.98 -40.26
N GLY A 855 -22.51 -41.22 -41.31
CA GLY A 855 -22.41 -42.45 -42.10
C GLY A 855 -21.15 -42.51 -42.98
N SER A 856 -20.73 -41.37 -43.51
CA SER A 856 -19.43 -41.20 -44.18
C SER A 856 -19.07 -39.72 -44.28
N LEU A 857 -17.77 -39.40 -44.38
CA LEU A 857 -17.28 -38.03 -44.58
C LEU A 857 -16.47 -37.92 -45.88
N THR A 858 -16.78 -36.92 -46.69
CA THR A 858 -15.93 -36.45 -47.80
C THR A 858 -15.62 -34.97 -47.60
N VAL A 859 -14.35 -34.56 -47.69
CA VAL A 859 -13.95 -33.13 -47.70
C VAL A 859 -13.41 -32.82 -49.10
N ALA A 860 -14.03 -31.86 -49.79
CA ALA A 860 -13.75 -31.56 -51.19
C ALA A 860 -13.74 -30.04 -51.46
N GLY A 861 -13.40 -29.64 -52.69
CA GLY A 861 -13.57 -28.26 -53.15
C GLY A 861 -12.71 -27.19 -52.44
N GLY A 862 -11.65 -27.60 -51.73
CA GLY A 862 -10.82 -26.69 -50.93
C GLY A 862 -11.45 -26.28 -49.58
N ALA A 863 -12.51 -26.96 -49.15
CA ALA A 863 -13.16 -26.71 -47.88
C ALA A 863 -12.30 -27.15 -46.67
N THR A 864 -12.56 -26.56 -45.51
CA THR A 864 -11.86 -26.89 -44.26
C THR A 864 -12.84 -27.47 -43.24
N LEU A 865 -12.50 -28.65 -42.70
CA LEU A 865 -13.11 -29.18 -41.48
C LEU A 865 -12.15 -28.87 -40.31
N LEU A 866 -12.58 -27.99 -39.41
CA LEU A 866 -11.79 -27.49 -38.30
C LEU A 866 -12.24 -28.12 -36.99
N PHE A 867 -11.37 -28.88 -36.34
CA PHE A 867 -11.58 -29.36 -34.97
C PHE A 867 -11.14 -28.25 -34.01
N THR A 868 -12.10 -27.70 -33.24
CA THR A 868 -11.88 -26.47 -32.46
C THR A 868 -11.31 -26.73 -31.06
N ASN A 869 -11.28 -27.99 -30.61
CA ASN A 869 -10.72 -28.39 -29.32
C ASN A 869 -10.32 -29.89 -29.33
N TRP A 870 -9.65 -30.35 -28.27
CA TRP A 870 -9.13 -31.72 -28.12
C TRP A 870 -10.19 -32.83 -27.96
N LEU A 871 -11.45 -32.46 -27.80
CA LEU A 871 -12.56 -33.39 -27.55
C LEU A 871 -13.45 -33.55 -28.78
N ALA A 872 -13.36 -32.62 -29.73
CA ALA A 872 -13.99 -32.76 -31.02
C ALA A 872 -13.47 -34.05 -31.69
N SER A 873 -14.40 -34.95 -32.00
CA SER A 873 -14.12 -36.20 -32.69
C SER A 873 -15.19 -36.44 -33.74
N LEU A 874 -14.80 -37.09 -34.83
CA LEU A 874 -15.73 -37.52 -35.86
C LEU A 874 -15.59 -39.03 -36.02
N SER A 875 -16.68 -39.75 -35.82
CA SER A 875 -16.74 -41.21 -35.90
C SER A 875 -17.56 -41.68 -37.08
#